data_AF-A0A1Y4JN38-F1
#
_entry.id   AF-A0A1Y4JN38-F1
#
_cell.length_a   1.000
_cell.length_b   1.000
_cell.length_c   1.000
_cell.angle_alpha   90.00
_cell.angle_beta   90.00
_cell.angle_gamma   90.00
#
_symmetry.space_group_name_H-M   'P 1'
#
loop_
_entity.id
_entity.type
_entity.pdbx_description
1 polymer ?
#
loop_
_entity_poly.entity_id
_entity_poly.type
_entity_poly.pdbx_seq_one_letter_code
_entity_poly.pdbx_strand_id
1 'polypeptide(L)'
;MKNKIKKWFFKTCPKSGRIVGINKKNVVLKICFPLLGLAALVWFLIRVVPKPSRMEYPCQQVAAPIALSFVAFISSTLVGVGTWKRVRNLWNARRVTLGLSVLLIGVLASGTLYVMSVDNSLMGQVIRKQIDNGTDMGRFIPIDAPNTPMGVAKGIHPGRVAWAYDPKAAAWDGKHGLYSDADNNSQTRVNDMLEGVIIALTNQKTIDKAWDELFRLFNYKKGKGAVSYKKGEKIAIKVNLNDNGGSNIIDATPQSVYALLHQLIDIMQVPQNNITVYDAQRRGISAIYDYMQPLYPEVNYQNWGGFVPDVVHYSSEITDKGSMSLARAAYEADYMINMALMKRHSEPTDKWRDSAGQTGITSTGKNQFGSLEKVPPLHFSIRDWSSFRGMGTYNCIVDLMAHERIGGNTLVYIVDAMYVNPKHNGHAVRFKRAPFNNGWTSSFLASNDQVAIESVVLDFIYSELPLPANADNFLHEAANIGNPPSGIAYAGKKLVSLGVHEHWNNPEQRMYSRNLGTGKGIELYRVPLDENRAAIEYFYADGTTLHYKVSNADEVRLNNMKLDNTEGHLCVGVDKTTDYRLEAIKHDKVVATQRLVLRNLQPIITCQTKEMLLNGSATINEDGSVEFKGEKGSSNGFIAWKAEIPYTGKYYLDISYEGGNPVPSYLYANGKLISENIGYLATTGNKRGNFIFPIDLEKGVNELRLEHPGRRSNKLYTITIAKEIN
;
A
#
# COMPACT_ATOMS: atom_id res chain seq x y z
N MET A 1 42.77 12.29 33.66
CA MET A 1 42.75 13.08 32.40
C MET A 1 41.70 12.63 31.36
N LYS A 2 41.57 11.32 31.03
CA LYS A 2 40.64 10.79 30.01
C LYS A 2 39.15 11.18 30.15
N ASN A 3 38.61 11.24 31.38
CA ASN A 3 37.18 11.58 31.60
C ASN A 3 36.83 13.06 31.38
N LYS A 4 37.80 13.99 31.48
CA LYS A 4 37.56 15.43 31.21
C LYS A 4 37.45 15.69 29.70
N ILE A 5 38.33 15.09 28.89
CA ILE A 5 38.33 15.21 27.42
C ILE A 5 37.04 14.63 26.83
N LYS A 6 36.58 13.47 27.33
CA LYS A 6 35.32 12.84 26.87
C LYS A 6 34.10 13.76 27.11
N LYS A 7 34.05 14.45 28.26
CA LYS A 7 32.99 15.42 28.58
C LYS A 7 33.09 16.72 27.77
N TRP A 8 34.26 17.03 27.21
CA TRP A 8 34.43 18.20 26.35
C TRP A 8 33.75 18.01 24.99
N PHE A 9 33.92 16.84 24.37
CA PHE A 9 33.35 16.58 23.05
C PHE A 9 31.93 16.01 23.10
N PHE A 10 31.61 15.28 24.16
CA PHE A 10 30.37 14.51 24.25
C PHE A 10 29.59 14.83 25.51
N LYS A 11 28.27 14.99 25.37
CA LYS A 11 27.33 14.90 26.50
C LYS A 11 27.37 13.47 26.99
N THR A 12 27.61 13.28 28.28
CA THR A 12 27.65 11.96 28.91
C THR A 12 26.57 11.87 29.96
N CYS A 13 25.91 10.72 30.07
CA CYS A 13 24.91 10.47 31.09
C CYS A 13 25.58 10.50 32.48
N PRO A 14 25.05 11.29 33.46
CA PRO A 14 25.65 11.37 34.79
C PRO A 14 25.67 10.03 35.55
N LYS A 15 24.67 9.17 35.31
CA LYS A 15 24.55 7.85 35.98
C LYS A 15 25.37 6.74 35.34
N SER A 16 25.50 6.72 34.00
CA SER A 16 26.10 5.57 33.28
C SER A 16 27.41 5.88 32.54
N GLY A 17 27.83 7.15 32.45
CA GLY A 17 29.07 7.55 31.76
C GLY A 17 29.08 7.35 30.23
N ARG A 18 27.96 6.87 29.65
CA ARG A 18 27.79 6.67 28.19
C ARG A 18 27.56 7.99 27.46
N ILE A 19 28.03 8.06 26.22
CA ILE A 19 27.88 9.23 25.35
C ILE A 19 26.42 9.27 24.87
N VAL A 20 25.72 10.34 25.22
CA VAL A 20 24.28 10.57 24.91
C VAL A 20 24.07 11.71 23.92
N GLY A 21 25.15 12.24 23.35
CA GLY A 21 25.12 13.27 22.32
C GLY A 21 26.41 14.07 22.26
N ILE A 22 26.49 15.01 21.32
CA ILE A 22 27.63 15.92 21.18
C ILE A 22 27.40 17.17 22.04
N ASN A 23 28.42 17.65 22.73
CA ASN A 23 28.32 18.85 23.56
C ASN A 23 28.41 20.13 22.71
N LYS A 24 27.31 20.46 22.00
CA LYS A 24 27.19 21.62 21.10
C LYS A 24 27.45 23.00 21.76
N LYS A 25 27.44 23.08 23.09
CA LYS A 25 27.69 24.32 23.85
C LYS A 25 29.18 24.56 24.14
N ASN A 26 30.07 23.61 23.87
CA ASN A 26 31.48 23.72 24.22
C ASN A 26 32.28 24.49 23.17
N VAL A 27 32.97 25.56 23.60
CA VAL A 27 33.83 26.41 22.76
C VAL A 27 34.99 25.62 22.14
N VAL A 28 35.47 24.57 22.82
CA VAL A 28 36.52 23.67 22.29
C VAL A 28 36.08 22.98 21.01
N LEU A 29 34.80 22.61 20.86
CA LEU A 29 34.28 22.00 19.63
C LEU A 29 34.27 22.99 18.46
N LYS A 30 33.99 24.27 18.74
CA LYS A 30 34.02 25.35 17.74
C LYS A 30 35.45 25.68 17.28
N ILE A 31 36.44 25.53 18.16
CA ILE A 31 37.87 25.71 17.84
C ILE A 31 38.46 24.48 17.15
N CYS A 32 38.02 23.26 17.52
CA CYS A 32 38.51 22.03 16.91
C CYS A 32 37.89 21.74 15.53
N PHE A 33 36.72 22.29 15.20
CA PHE A 33 36.05 22.04 13.92
C PHE A 33 36.89 22.51 12.70
N PRO A 34 37.49 23.71 12.68
CA PRO A 34 38.43 24.10 11.63
C PRO A 34 39.68 23.21 11.56
N LEU A 35 40.22 22.78 12.71
CA LEU A 35 41.42 21.93 12.77
C LEU A 35 41.14 20.51 12.23
N LEU A 36 39.96 19.97 12.53
CA LEU A 36 39.53 18.64 12.08
C LEU A 36 39.16 18.66 10.59
N GLY A 37 38.54 19.75 10.14
CA GLY A 37 38.31 20.07 8.74
C GLY A 37 39.59 20.20 7.91
N LEU A 38 40.58 20.94 8.42
CA LEU A 38 41.90 21.07 7.81
C LEU A 38 42.65 19.73 7.77
N ALA A 39 42.60 18.95 8.85
CA ALA A 39 43.22 17.62 8.89
C ALA A 39 42.58 16.67 7.87
N ALA A 40 41.25 16.70 7.72
CA ALA A 40 40.54 15.95 6.70
C ALA A 40 40.92 16.39 5.28
N LEU A 41 41.05 17.70 5.04
CA LEU A 41 41.48 18.25 3.74
C LEU A 41 42.91 17.83 3.39
N VAL A 42 43.86 17.98 4.33
CA VAL A 42 45.26 17.57 4.14
C VAL A 42 45.34 16.07 3.88
N TRP A 43 44.62 15.26 4.66
CA TRP A 43 44.60 13.82 4.46
C TRP A 43 43.99 13.40 3.12
N PHE A 44 42.91 14.07 2.70
CA PHE A 44 42.27 13.86 1.41
C PHE A 44 43.23 14.20 0.26
N LEU A 45 43.88 15.36 0.30
CA LEU A 45 44.83 15.78 -0.72
C LEU A 45 46.04 14.84 -0.82
N ILE A 46 46.63 14.45 0.32
CA ILE A 46 47.78 13.53 0.36
C ILE A 46 47.42 12.16 -0.23
N ARG A 47 46.18 11.68 -0.01
CA ARG A 47 45.78 10.33 -0.43
C ARG A 47 45.24 10.29 -1.84
N VAL A 48 44.46 11.29 -2.25
CA VAL A 48 43.69 11.28 -3.50
C VAL A 48 44.45 11.93 -4.66
N VAL A 49 45.21 13.01 -4.45
CA VAL A 49 45.95 13.68 -5.55
C VAL A 49 46.97 12.75 -6.22
N PRO A 50 47.77 11.93 -5.49
CA PRO A 50 48.71 11.02 -6.13
C PRO A 50 48.04 9.83 -6.83
N LYS A 51 46.80 9.47 -6.47
CA LYS A 51 46.05 8.37 -7.08
C LYS A 51 44.54 8.63 -6.94
N PRO A 52 43.89 9.25 -7.95
CA PRO A 52 42.50 9.69 -7.87
C PRO A 52 41.48 8.59 -7.52
N SER A 53 41.74 7.33 -7.90
CA SER A 53 40.85 6.21 -7.59
C SER A 53 40.71 5.92 -6.07
N ARG A 54 41.59 6.45 -5.22
CA ARG A 54 41.48 6.29 -3.75
C ARG A 54 40.32 7.08 -3.14
N MET A 55 39.68 7.96 -3.90
CA MET A 55 38.46 8.66 -3.48
C MET A 55 37.31 7.71 -3.16
N GLU A 56 37.33 6.49 -3.73
CA GLU A 56 36.34 5.44 -3.47
C GLU A 56 36.50 4.74 -2.11
N TYR A 57 37.60 4.97 -1.39
CA TYR A 57 37.80 4.33 -0.10
C TYR A 57 36.83 4.88 0.97
N PRO A 58 36.23 4.02 1.83
CA PRO A 58 35.26 4.46 2.85
C PRO A 58 35.78 5.57 3.75
N CYS A 59 37.07 5.54 4.08
CA CYS A 59 37.71 6.56 4.91
C CYS A 59 37.86 7.92 4.20
N GLN A 60 38.03 7.92 2.88
CA GLN A 60 38.10 9.12 2.05
C GLN A 60 36.71 9.67 1.74
N GLN A 61 35.70 8.81 1.61
CA GLN A 61 34.29 9.22 1.48
C GLN A 61 33.76 9.91 2.73
N VAL A 62 34.28 9.58 3.91
CA VAL A 62 33.99 10.31 5.17
C VAL A 62 34.81 11.61 5.28
N ALA A 63 36.07 11.60 4.84
CA ALA A 63 36.94 12.77 4.91
C ALA A 63 36.56 13.89 3.94
N ALA A 64 36.07 13.55 2.73
CA ALA A 64 35.73 14.51 1.69
C ALA A 64 34.67 15.55 2.12
N PRO A 65 33.51 15.17 2.66
CA PRO A 65 32.52 16.13 3.14
C PRO A 65 33.08 17.04 4.23
N ILE A 66 33.86 16.48 5.17
CA ILE A 66 34.47 17.24 6.28
C ILE A 66 35.49 18.25 5.76
N ALA A 67 36.28 17.88 4.75
CA ALA A 67 37.22 18.76 4.06
C ALA A 67 36.49 19.89 3.31
N LEU A 68 35.40 19.57 2.62
CA LEU A 68 34.58 20.55 1.88
C LEU A 68 33.89 21.55 2.80
N SER A 69 33.36 21.10 3.95
CA SER A 69 32.80 22.01 4.98
C SER A 69 33.84 23.02 5.45
N PHE A 70 35.10 22.59 5.60
CA PHE A 70 36.21 23.48 5.96
C PHE A 70 36.53 24.50 4.87
N VAL A 71 36.59 24.07 3.60
CA VAL A 71 36.80 24.99 2.47
C VAL A 71 35.69 26.02 2.39
N ALA A 72 34.41 25.59 2.49
CA ALA A 72 33.26 26.50 2.50
C ALA A 72 33.32 27.51 3.66
N PHE A 73 33.72 27.06 4.85
CA PHE A 73 33.92 27.93 6.00
C PHE A 73 34.99 29.02 5.74
N ILE A 74 36.16 28.64 5.23
CA ILE A 74 37.23 29.59 4.89
C ILE A 74 36.79 30.55 3.78
N SER A 75 36.12 30.05 2.74
CA SER A 75 35.57 30.87 1.66
C SER A 75 34.54 31.88 2.18
N SER A 76 33.65 31.49 3.10
CA SER A 76 32.68 32.41 3.70
C SER A 76 33.35 33.59 4.42
N THR A 77 34.46 33.32 5.11
CA THR A 77 35.23 34.31 5.86
C THR A 77 35.98 35.25 4.91
N LEU A 78 36.65 34.70 3.89
CA LEU A 78 37.38 35.49 2.88
C LEU A 78 36.44 36.39 2.08
N VAL A 79 35.27 35.88 1.67
CA VAL A 79 34.24 36.69 1.00
C VAL A 79 33.75 37.80 1.91
N GLY A 80 33.46 37.50 3.18
CA GLY A 80 33.03 38.52 4.15
C GLY A 80 34.05 39.64 4.35
N VAL A 81 35.34 39.30 4.51
CA VAL A 81 36.43 40.29 4.64
C VAL A 81 36.62 41.09 3.36
N GLY A 82 36.57 40.44 2.20
CA GLY A 82 36.68 41.10 0.89
C GLY A 82 35.54 42.09 0.64
N THR A 83 34.30 41.68 0.94
CA THR A 83 33.12 42.55 0.91
C THR A 83 33.30 43.74 1.83
N TRP A 84 33.71 43.55 3.09
CA TRP A 84 33.89 44.65 4.03
C TRP A 84 34.93 45.67 3.57
N LYS A 85 36.10 45.22 3.06
CA LYS A 85 37.12 46.11 2.49
C LYS A 85 36.57 46.91 1.33
N ARG A 86 35.78 46.29 0.45
CA ARG A 86 35.21 46.94 -0.72
C ARG A 86 34.09 47.92 -0.37
N VAL A 87 33.23 47.58 0.59
CA VAL A 87 32.20 48.47 1.15
C VAL A 87 32.86 49.69 1.80
N ARG A 88 33.90 49.51 2.62
CA ARG A 88 34.64 50.61 3.25
C ARG A 88 35.27 51.56 2.22
N ASN A 89 35.86 51.02 1.17
CA ASN A 89 36.44 51.83 0.09
C ASN A 89 35.37 52.61 -0.67
N LEU A 90 34.22 51.99 -0.98
CA LEU A 90 33.11 52.65 -1.67
C LEU A 90 32.41 53.70 -0.81
N TRP A 91 32.34 53.46 0.51
CA TRP A 91 31.85 54.41 1.49
C TRP A 91 32.74 55.66 1.56
N ASN A 92 34.06 55.48 1.64
CA ASN A 92 35.02 56.58 1.62
C ASN A 92 35.00 57.37 0.29
N ALA A 93 34.70 56.69 -0.83
CA ALA A 93 34.54 57.31 -2.15
C ALA A 93 33.15 57.96 -2.37
N ARG A 94 32.31 58.07 -1.33
CA ARG A 94 30.92 58.60 -1.37
C ARG A 94 29.98 57.87 -2.33
N ARG A 95 30.32 56.67 -2.80
CA ARG A 95 29.50 55.82 -3.69
C ARG A 95 28.62 54.86 -2.87
N VAL A 96 27.76 55.43 -2.03
CA VAL A 96 27.02 54.71 -0.98
C VAL A 96 26.07 53.65 -1.56
N THR A 97 25.37 53.94 -2.65
CA THR A 97 24.44 52.99 -3.32
C THR A 97 25.16 51.74 -3.83
N LEU A 98 26.30 51.91 -4.50
CA LEU A 98 27.18 50.81 -4.92
C LEU A 98 27.75 50.04 -3.73
N GLY A 99 28.09 50.72 -2.64
CA GLY A 99 28.52 50.11 -1.39
C GLY A 99 27.44 49.21 -0.78
N LEU A 100 26.18 49.66 -0.77
CA LEU A 100 25.04 48.88 -0.26
C LEU A 100 24.76 47.65 -1.12
N SER A 101 24.83 47.76 -2.46
CA SER A 101 24.67 46.60 -3.36
C SER A 101 25.75 45.54 -3.14
N VAL A 102 27.01 45.97 -2.98
CA VAL A 102 28.14 45.07 -2.69
C VAL A 102 27.99 44.41 -1.31
N LEU A 103 27.49 45.15 -0.32
CA LEU A 103 27.19 44.61 1.01
C LEU A 103 26.11 43.53 0.94
N LEU A 104 24.99 43.79 0.24
CA LEU A 104 23.89 42.84 0.10
C LEU A 104 24.34 41.53 -0.57
N ILE A 105 25.04 41.63 -1.71
CA ILE A 105 25.57 40.48 -2.44
C ILE A 105 26.60 39.72 -1.59
N GLY A 106 27.47 40.44 -0.88
CA GLY A 106 28.48 39.83 -0.03
C GLY A 106 27.91 39.13 1.20
N VAL A 107 26.86 39.69 1.83
CA VAL A 107 26.14 39.06 2.95
C VAL A 107 25.40 37.80 2.46
N LEU A 108 24.75 37.84 1.31
CA LEU A 108 24.09 36.67 0.72
C LEU A 108 25.11 35.57 0.36
N ALA A 109 26.22 35.92 -0.28
CA ALA A 109 27.26 34.97 -0.65
C ALA A 109 27.98 34.36 0.57
N SER A 110 28.37 35.20 1.55
CA SER A 110 28.99 34.74 2.80
C SER A 110 28.02 33.90 3.64
N GLY A 111 26.75 34.32 3.73
CA GLY A 111 25.69 33.58 4.42
C GLY A 111 25.43 32.21 3.79
N THR A 112 25.37 32.14 2.46
CA THR A 112 25.20 30.86 1.73
C THR A 112 26.38 29.92 1.99
N LEU A 113 27.62 30.41 1.84
CA LEU A 113 28.83 29.62 2.10
C LEU A 113 28.95 29.18 3.58
N TYR A 114 28.50 30.01 4.51
CA TYR A 114 28.47 29.68 5.93
C TYR A 114 27.42 28.59 6.22
N VAL A 115 26.20 28.71 5.71
CA VAL A 115 25.16 27.67 5.84
C VAL A 115 25.64 26.35 5.24
N MET A 116 26.28 26.37 4.07
CA MET A 116 26.90 25.18 3.45
C MET A 116 28.01 24.54 4.31
N SER A 117 28.69 25.31 5.16
CA SER A 117 29.74 24.80 6.06
C SER A 117 29.21 24.15 7.35
N VAL A 118 28.00 24.52 7.79
CA VAL A 118 27.40 24.09 9.06
C VAL A 118 26.33 23.02 8.85
N ASP A 119 25.67 23.02 7.69
CA ASP A 119 24.58 22.09 7.35
C ASP A 119 25.03 21.04 6.32
N ASN A 120 25.64 19.97 6.82
CA ASN A 120 26.04 18.81 6.01
C ASN A 120 24.83 18.03 5.43
N SER A 121 23.59 18.40 5.76
CA SER A 121 22.41 17.79 5.15
C SER A 121 22.26 18.17 3.68
N LEU A 122 22.66 19.38 3.28
CA LEU A 122 22.52 19.85 1.90
C LEU A 122 23.52 19.15 0.95
N MET A 123 24.77 18.97 1.36
CA MET A 123 25.74 18.17 0.61
C MET A 123 25.56 16.66 0.82
N GLY A 124 25.08 16.23 1.98
CA GLY A 124 24.71 14.83 2.25
C GLY A 124 23.54 14.35 1.39
N GLN A 125 22.54 15.21 1.12
CA GLN A 125 21.44 14.93 0.20
C GLN A 125 21.83 15.10 -1.28
N VAL A 126 22.75 16.03 -1.61
CA VAL A 126 23.21 16.24 -2.99
C VAL A 126 24.26 15.20 -3.42
N ILE A 127 25.03 14.62 -2.48
CA ILE A 127 26.04 13.58 -2.76
C ILE A 127 25.51 12.15 -2.49
N ARG A 128 24.49 11.94 -1.63
CA ARG A 128 23.80 10.63 -1.50
C ARG A 128 22.54 10.55 -2.34
N LYS A 129 22.63 10.80 -3.65
CA LYS A 129 21.77 9.99 -4.52
C LYS A 129 22.28 8.56 -4.36
N GLN A 130 21.44 7.65 -3.89
CA GLN A 130 21.77 6.23 -3.91
C GLN A 130 21.97 5.86 -5.39
N ILE A 131 23.23 5.79 -5.85
CA ILE A 131 23.58 5.42 -7.22
C ILE A 131 23.68 3.90 -7.25
N ASP A 132 22.53 3.25 -7.21
CA ASP A 132 22.43 1.78 -7.31
C ASP A 132 22.40 1.29 -8.77
N ASN A 133 22.27 2.21 -9.73
CA ASN A 133 22.17 1.81 -11.13
C ASN A 133 23.44 1.07 -11.57
N GLY A 134 23.28 -0.18 -11.99
CA GLY A 134 24.37 -1.05 -12.40
C GLY A 134 25.06 -1.80 -11.26
N THR A 135 24.58 -1.70 -10.01
CA THR A 135 25.11 -2.50 -8.91
C THR A 135 24.48 -3.89 -8.86
N ASP A 136 25.24 -4.86 -8.36
CA ASP A 136 24.74 -6.21 -8.08
C ASP A 136 23.85 -6.20 -6.83
N MET A 137 22.67 -6.81 -6.94
CA MET A 137 21.73 -6.99 -5.83
C MET A 137 22.13 -8.15 -4.90
N GLY A 138 23.06 -9.00 -5.33
CA GLY A 138 23.36 -10.26 -4.67
C GLY A 138 22.15 -11.20 -4.62
N ARG A 139 22.28 -12.25 -3.81
CA ARG A 139 21.22 -13.24 -3.61
C ARG A 139 20.94 -13.40 -2.13
N PHE A 140 19.67 -13.56 -1.81
CA PHE A 140 19.22 -13.86 -0.47
C PHE A 140 19.67 -15.27 -0.07
N ILE A 141 20.33 -15.34 1.08
CA ILE A 141 20.57 -16.54 1.85
C ILE A 141 20.28 -16.12 3.29
N PRO A 142 19.32 -16.76 3.99
CA PRO A 142 19.08 -16.48 5.41
C PRO A 142 20.39 -16.54 6.19
N ILE A 143 20.64 -15.54 7.03
CA ILE A 143 21.81 -15.52 7.91
C ILE A 143 21.60 -16.38 9.15
N ASP A 144 20.34 -16.59 9.52
CA ASP A 144 19.93 -17.42 10.64
C ASP A 144 19.78 -18.87 10.22
N ALA A 145 20.01 -19.77 11.16
CA ALA A 145 19.68 -21.18 10.95
C ALA A 145 18.16 -21.37 10.89
N PRO A 146 17.67 -22.38 10.17
CA PRO A 146 16.28 -22.80 10.26
C PRO A 146 15.81 -22.98 11.71
N ASN A 147 14.56 -22.63 11.98
CA ASN A 147 13.92 -22.80 13.28
C ASN A 147 14.58 -22.08 14.47
N THR A 148 15.23 -20.93 14.26
CA THR A 148 15.75 -20.08 15.33
C THR A 148 14.87 -18.82 15.51
N PRO A 149 13.76 -18.91 16.28
CA PRO A 149 12.83 -17.78 16.41
C PRO A 149 13.41 -16.60 17.15
N MET A 150 13.10 -15.40 16.64
CA MET A 150 13.40 -14.11 17.26
C MET A 150 12.15 -13.23 17.37
N GLY A 151 12.10 -12.38 18.39
CA GLY A 151 10.91 -11.60 18.71
C GLY A 151 9.89 -12.37 19.56
N VAL A 152 8.66 -11.87 19.60
CA VAL A 152 7.59 -12.38 20.47
C VAL A 152 6.34 -12.65 19.64
N ALA A 153 5.97 -13.92 19.55
CA ALA A 153 4.80 -14.40 18.83
C ALA A 153 3.50 -13.76 19.35
N LYS A 154 2.60 -13.35 18.44
CA LYS A 154 1.34 -12.64 18.71
C LYS A 154 0.12 -13.37 18.16
N GLY A 155 -1.07 -13.00 18.64
CA GLY A 155 -2.35 -13.55 18.18
C GLY A 155 -3.06 -14.41 19.22
N ILE A 156 -4.25 -14.91 18.87
CA ILE A 156 -5.02 -15.85 19.72
C ILE A 156 -4.22 -17.16 19.89
N HIS A 157 -3.71 -17.68 18.76
CA HIS A 157 -2.69 -18.71 18.71
C HIS A 157 -1.35 -18.04 18.38
N PRO A 158 -0.45 -17.78 19.36
CA PRO A 158 0.70 -16.91 19.14
C PRO A 158 1.61 -17.36 17.98
N GLY A 159 1.84 -16.51 16.97
CA GLY A 159 2.72 -16.83 15.83
C GLY A 159 2.09 -17.77 14.79
N ARG A 160 0.79 -18.06 14.91
CA ARG A 160 0.08 -18.86 13.91
C ARG A 160 -0.12 -18.08 12.62
N VAL A 161 0.24 -18.72 11.51
CA VAL A 161 -0.17 -18.34 10.16
C VAL A 161 -1.05 -19.47 9.63
N ALA A 162 -2.34 -19.19 9.48
CA ALA A 162 -3.27 -20.13 8.87
C ALA A 162 -3.09 -20.11 7.34
N TRP A 163 -3.07 -21.27 6.71
CA TRP A 163 -2.90 -21.43 5.27
C TRP A 163 -3.96 -22.37 4.70
N ALA A 164 -4.80 -21.85 3.82
CA ALA A 164 -5.77 -22.60 3.03
C ALA A 164 -5.27 -22.70 1.58
N TYR A 165 -5.39 -23.88 0.98
CA TYR A 165 -5.03 -24.15 -0.41
C TYR A 165 -6.07 -25.07 -1.05
N ASP A 166 -6.71 -24.62 -2.12
CA ASP A 166 -7.57 -25.43 -2.99
C ASP A 166 -7.10 -25.28 -4.45
N PRO A 167 -6.62 -26.34 -5.11
CA PRO A 167 -6.08 -26.28 -6.47
C PRO A 167 -7.08 -25.81 -7.53
N LYS A 168 -8.39 -25.86 -7.25
CA LYS A 168 -9.45 -25.45 -8.16
C LYS A 168 -9.95 -24.03 -7.92
N ALA A 169 -9.44 -23.33 -6.90
CA ALA A 169 -9.88 -21.97 -6.60
C ALA A 169 -9.45 -20.97 -7.68
N ALA A 170 -8.18 -20.99 -8.09
CA ALA A 170 -7.69 -20.24 -9.24
C ALA A 170 -7.85 -21.11 -10.49
N ALA A 171 -8.76 -20.75 -11.39
CA ALA A 171 -9.14 -21.55 -12.55
C ALA A 171 -8.58 -20.99 -13.88
N TRP A 172 -7.94 -19.83 -13.86
CA TRP A 172 -7.42 -19.19 -15.07
C TRP A 172 -6.45 -20.09 -15.84
N ASP A 173 -6.65 -20.26 -17.14
CA ASP A 173 -5.78 -21.12 -17.94
C ASP A 173 -4.41 -20.47 -18.26
N GLY A 174 -4.26 -19.16 -17.98
CA GLY A 174 -3.08 -18.35 -18.26
C GLY A 174 -3.07 -17.74 -19.66
N LYS A 175 -4.16 -17.85 -20.42
CA LYS A 175 -4.25 -17.47 -21.84
C LYS A 175 -5.49 -16.62 -22.16
N HIS A 176 -6.67 -17.06 -21.75
CA HIS A 176 -7.93 -16.41 -22.11
C HIS A 176 -8.39 -15.45 -21.01
N GLY A 177 -8.82 -14.25 -21.41
CA GLY A 177 -9.28 -13.22 -20.47
C GLY A 177 -8.20 -12.73 -19.51
N LEU A 178 -8.66 -12.07 -18.46
CA LEU A 178 -7.86 -11.63 -17.33
C LEU A 178 -7.98 -12.63 -16.17
N TYR A 179 -6.90 -12.79 -15.40
CA TYR A 179 -6.93 -13.57 -14.15
C TYR A 179 -8.05 -13.13 -13.19
N SER A 180 -8.51 -11.88 -13.28
CA SER A 180 -9.55 -11.28 -12.44
C SER A 180 -10.97 -11.49 -12.97
N ASP A 181 -11.14 -12.06 -14.16
CA ASP A 181 -12.47 -12.31 -14.74
C ASP A 181 -13.27 -13.29 -13.88
N ALA A 182 -14.60 -13.18 -13.95
CA ALA A 182 -15.51 -13.87 -13.06
C ALA A 182 -15.45 -15.41 -13.20
N ASP A 183 -15.14 -15.90 -14.40
CA ASP A 183 -15.01 -17.32 -14.75
C ASP A 183 -13.62 -17.91 -14.44
N ASN A 184 -12.66 -17.06 -14.10
CA ASN A 184 -11.28 -17.45 -13.86
C ASN A 184 -10.95 -17.75 -12.39
N ASN A 185 -11.89 -17.55 -11.46
CA ASN A 185 -11.74 -17.96 -10.06
C ASN A 185 -13.07 -18.46 -9.48
N SER A 186 -13.00 -19.59 -8.75
CA SER A 186 -14.14 -20.21 -8.10
C SER A 186 -14.56 -19.47 -6.83
N GLN A 187 -15.69 -18.75 -6.90
CA GLN A 187 -16.17 -17.95 -5.78
C GLN A 187 -16.46 -18.80 -4.54
N THR A 188 -17.03 -20.00 -4.71
CA THR A 188 -17.32 -20.90 -3.57
C THR A 188 -16.02 -21.32 -2.87
N ARG A 189 -15.01 -21.72 -3.62
CA ARG A 189 -13.73 -22.18 -3.06
C ARG A 189 -12.95 -21.04 -2.42
N VAL A 190 -12.99 -19.86 -3.03
CA VAL A 190 -12.41 -18.63 -2.45
C VAL A 190 -13.10 -18.28 -1.12
N ASN A 191 -14.43 -18.40 -1.03
CA ASN A 191 -15.17 -18.22 0.23
C ASN A 191 -14.72 -19.23 1.29
N ASP A 192 -14.65 -20.51 0.95
CA ASP A 192 -14.24 -21.58 1.88
C ASP A 192 -12.81 -21.39 2.39
N MET A 193 -11.88 -21.03 1.51
CA MET A 193 -10.50 -20.77 1.91
C MET A 193 -10.40 -19.58 2.87
N LEU A 194 -11.09 -18.48 2.56
CA LEU A 194 -11.07 -17.29 3.42
C LEU A 194 -11.74 -17.57 4.76
N GLU A 195 -12.91 -18.20 4.77
CA GLU A 195 -13.60 -18.63 5.99
C GLU A 195 -12.70 -19.54 6.83
N GLY A 196 -12.10 -20.54 6.20
CA GLY A 196 -11.23 -21.50 6.86
C GLY A 196 -10.01 -20.87 7.52
N VAL A 197 -9.31 -19.93 6.86
CA VAL A 197 -8.18 -19.24 7.49
C VAL A 197 -8.60 -18.35 8.64
N ILE A 198 -9.74 -17.65 8.55
CA ILE A 198 -10.24 -16.80 9.64
C ILE A 198 -10.63 -17.65 10.85
N ILE A 199 -11.38 -18.73 10.65
CA ILE A 199 -11.74 -19.66 11.72
C ILE A 199 -10.48 -20.23 12.39
N ALA A 200 -9.48 -20.66 11.60
CA ALA A 200 -8.24 -21.27 12.11
C ALA A 200 -7.35 -20.33 12.96
N LEU A 201 -7.55 -19.01 12.87
CA LEU A 201 -6.91 -18.05 13.77
C LEU A 201 -7.54 -18.01 15.16
N THR A 202 -8.75 -18.54 15.33
CA THR A 202 -9.56 -18.39 16.55
C THR A 202 -9.75 -19.72 17.28
N ASN A 203 -10.53 -19.72 18.37
CA ASN A 203 -10.98 -20.94 19.04
C ASN A 203 -12.41 -21.35 18.62
N GLN A 204 -12.93 -20.76 17.55
CA GLN A 204 -14.32 -20.93 17.12
C GLN A 204 -14.45 -21.96 16.01
N LYS A 205 -15.70 -22.35 15.73
CA LYS A 205 -16.06 -23.33 14.70
C LYS A 205 -16.90 -22.73 13.58
N THR A 206 -17.36 -21.50 13.72
CA THR A 206 -18.24 -20.82 12.79
C THR A 206 -17.72 -19.40 12.56
N ILE A 207 -17.91 -18.90 11.35
CA ILE A 207 -17.31 -17.65 10.90
C ILE A 207 -17.82 -16.41 11.66
N ASP A 208 -19.11 -16.39 12.04
CA ASP A 208 -19.72 -15.34 12.87
C ASP A 208 -19.01 -15.20 14.23
N LYS A 209 -18.77 -16.34 14.90
CA LYS A 209 -18.08 -16.38 16.19
C LYS A 209 -16.60 -16.03 16.04
N ALA A 210 -15.96 -16.47 14.95
CA ALA A 210 -14.55 -16.18 14.71
C ALA A 210 -14.31 -14.67 14.59
N TRP A 211 -15.14 -13.97 13.81
CA TRP A 211 -15.08 -12.51 13.72
C TRP A 211 -15.40 -11.82 15.06
N ASP A 212 -16.41 -12.29 15.82
CA ASP A 212 -16.70 -11.77 17.16
C ASP A 212 -15.49 -11.88 18.11
N GLU A 213 -14.79 -13.02 18.14
CA GLU A 213 -13.59 -13.23 18.95
C GLU A 213 -12.45 -12.29 18.52
N LEU A 214 -12.24 -12.11 17.21
CA LEU A 214 -11.25 -11.18 16.68
C LEU A 214 -11.52 -9.74 17.12
N PHE A 215 -12.76 -9.26 16.97
CA PHE A 215 -13.15 -7.91 17.41
C PHE A 215 -12.97 -7.73 18.91
N ARG A 216 -13.45 -8.67 19.74
CA ARG A 216 -13.32 -8.60 21.20
C ARG A 216 -11.88 -8.53 21.66
N LEU A 217 -11.01 -9.38 21.11
CA LEU A 217 -9.60 -9.38 21.48
C LEU A 217 -8.90 -8.09 21.04
N PHE A 218 -9.20 -7.62 19.83
CA PHE A 218 -8.63 -6.38 19.32
C PHE A 218 -9.06 -5.17 20.16
N ASN A 219 -10.35 -5.08 20.49
CA ASN A 219 -10.90 -4.03 21.34
C ASN A 219 -10.33 -4.07 22.76
N TYR A 220 -10.11 -5.27 23.32
CA TYR A 220 -9.42 -5.41 24.60
C TYR A 220 -7.99 -4.84 24.53
N LYS A 221 -7.22 -5.17 23.48
CA LYS A 221 -5.87 -4.64 23.25
C LYS A 221 -5.85 -3.11 23.06
N LYS A 222 -6.91 -2.55 22.47
CA LYS A 222 -7.10 -1.09 22.28
C LYS A 222 -7.60 -0.37 23.54
N GLY A 223 -7.86 -1.09 24.65
CA GLY A 223 -8.40 -0.51 25.88
C GLY A 223 -9.90 -0.20 25.82
N LYS A 224 -10.63 -0.67 24.79
CA LYS A 224 -12.10 -0.57 24.67
C LYS A 224 -12.84 -1.65 25.46
N GLY A 225 -12.12 -2.61 26.06
CA GLY A 225 -12.68 -3.81 26.71
C GLY A 225 -12.99 -4.93 25.71
N ALA A 226 -13.39 -6.11 26.22
CA ALA A 226 -13.66 -7.30 25.39
C ALA A 226 -15.07 -7.25 24.75
N VAL A 227 -15.32 -6.22 23.95
CA VAL A 227 -16.58 -5.95 23.26
C VAL A 227 -16.48 -6.23 21.77
N SER A 228 -17.59 -6.69 21.16
CA SER A 228 -17.67 -6.95 19.72
C SER A 228 -17.66 -5.66 18.90
N TYR A 229 -17.77 -5.79 17.57
CA TYR A 229 -18.03 -4.68 16.66
C TYR A 229 -19.27 -3.89 17.11
N LYS A 230 -19.16 -2.56 17.13
CA LYS A 230 -20.28 -1.66 17.39
C LYS A 230 -20.72 -0.98 16.10
N LYS A 231 -22.03 -1.01 15.84
CA LYS A 231 -22.64 -0.32 14.69
C LYS A 231 -22.19 1.15 14.64
N GLY A 232 -21.66 1.56 13.48
CA GLY A 232 -21.12 2.90 13.24
C GLY A 232 -19.59 2.96 13.27
N GLU A 233 -18.90 1.94 13.80
CA GLU A 233 -17.45 1.86 13.70
C GLU A 233 -17.02 1.56 12.26
N LYS A 234 -15.93 2.19 11.82
CA LYS A 234 -15.45 2.15 10.44
C LYS A 234 -14.41 1.07 10.22
N ILE A 235 -14.52 0.33 9.11
CA ILE A 235 -13.55 -0.69 8.68
C ILE A 235 -12.88 -0.21 7.39
N ALA A 236 -11.55 -0.12 7.39
CA ALA A 236 -10.76 0.08 6.18
C ALA A 236 -10.10 -1.23 5.75
N ILE A 237 -10.27 -1.61 4.48
CA ILE A 237 -9.69 -2.80 3.88
C ILE A 237 -8.63 -2.32 2.88
N LYS A 238 -7.35 -2.42 3.25
CA LYS A 238 -6.24 -2.10 2.35
C LYS A 238 -5.99 -3.29 1.42
N VAL A 239 -6.43 -3.19 0.17
CA VAL A 239 -6.13 -4.16 -0.89
C VAL A 239 -4.88 -3.75 -1.64
N ASN A 240 -4.18 -4.69 -2.27
CA ASN A 240 -3.00 -4.37 -3.08
C ASN A 240 -3.38 -4.19 -4.55
N LEU A 241 -3.18 -2.99 -5.09
CA LEU A 241 -3.47 -2.63 -6.48
C LEU A 241 -2.23 -2.12 -7.21
N ASN A 242 -1.05 -2.64 -6.86
CA ASN A 242 0.25 -2.17 -7.34
C ASN A 242 0.32 -1.97 -8.87
N ASP A 243 -0.42 -2.73 -9.65
CA ASP A 243 -0.32 -2.77 -11.11
C ASP A 243 -1.50 -2.08 -11.83
N ASN A 244 -2.38 -1.42 -11.06
CA ASN A 244 -3.50 -0.61 -11.54
C ASN A 244 -4.56 -1.37 -12.38
N GLY A 245 -4.65 -2.69 -12.24
CA GLY A 245 -5.67 -3.52 -12.88
C GLY A 245 -5.60 -3.54 -14.42
N GLY A 246 -6.59 -4.19 -15.05
CA GLY A 246 -6.77 -4.19 -16.51
C GLY A 246 -5.68 -4.93 -17.31
N SER A 247 -4.87 -5.76 -16.65
CA SER A 247 -3.82 -6.56 -17.29
C SER A 247 -3.64 -7.88 -16.53
N ASN A 248 -2.84 -8.79 -17.09
CA ASN A 248 -2.45 -10.04 -16.43
C ASN A 248 -1.23 -9.89 -15.51
N ILE A 249 -1.09 -8.71 -14.90
CA ILE A 249 -0.19 -8.46 -13.79
C ILE A 249 -1.06 -8.38 -12.53
N ILE A 250 -0.83 -9.30 -11.61
CA ILE A 250 -1.73 -9.56 -10.49
C ILE A 250 -1.79 -8.39 -9.50
N ASP A 251 -3.04 -8.02 -9.22
CA ASP A 251 -3.55 -7.21 -8.12
C ASP A 251 -4.53 -8.09 -7.30
N ALA A 252 -5.15 -7.54 -6.25
CA ALA A 252 -6.18 -8.27 -5.48
C ALA A 252 -7.33 -8.74 -6.38
N THR A 253 -7.68 -10.02 -6.27
CA THR A 253 -8.75 -10.61 -7.08
C THR A 253 -10.14 -10.14 -6.59
N PRO A 254 -11.09 -9.81 -7.49
CA PRO A 254 -12.45 -9.43 -7.08
C PRO A 254 -13.11 -10.46 -6.17
N GLN A 255 -12.92 -11.74 -6.46
CA GLN A 255 -13.50 -12.84 -5.70
C GLN A 255 -12.98 -12.90 -4.25
N SER A 256 -11.71 -12.53 -4.02
CA SER A 256 -11.14 -12.45 -2.67
C SER A 256 -11.75 -11.32 -1.86
N VAL A 257 -11.98 -10.16 -2.50
CA VAL A 257 -12.66 -9.04 -1.87
C VAL A 257 -14.13 -9.37 -1.61
N TYR A 258 -14.81 -10.08 -2.53
CA TYR A 258 -16.17 -10.59 -2.32
C TYR A 258 -16.26 -11.42 -1.06
N ALA A 259 -15.38 -12.42 -0.92
CA ALA A 259 -15.41 -13.34 0.21
C ALA A 259 -15.30 -12.59 1.55
N LEU A 260 -14.44 -11.57 1.62
CA LEU A 260 -14.30 -10.75 2.82
C LEU A 260 -15.53 -9.89 3.06
N LEU A 261 -16.03 -9.20 2.04
CA LEU A 261 -17.22 -8.35 2.15
C LEU A 261 -18.47 -9.16 2.50
N HIS A 262 -18.64 -10.35 1.94
CA HIS A 262 -19.71 -11.27 2.28
C HIS A 262 -19.70 -11.62 3.78
N GLN A 263 -18.54 -11.97 4.33
CA GLN A 263 -18.43 -12.25 5.76
C GLN A 263 -18.72 -11.02 6.63
N LEU A 264 -18.24 -9.83 6.25
CA LEU A 264 -18.46 -8.62 7.05
C LEU A 264 -19.90 -8.10 6.95
N ILE A 265 -20.49 -8.09 5.76
CA ILE A 265 -21.80 -7.49 5.48
C ILE A 265 -22.91 -8.51 5.71
N ASP A 266 -22.87 -9.66 5.03
CA ASP A 266 -24.00 -10.60 5.06
C ASP A 266 -24.02 -11.44 6.35
N ILE A 267 -22.86 -11.72 6.95
CA ILE A 267 -22.78 -12.52 8.18
C ILE A 267 -22.68 -11.62 9.41
N MET A 268 -21.69 -10.73 9.45
CA MET A 268 -21.45 -9.85 10.60
C MET A 268 -22.34 -8.60 10.62
N GLN A 269 -23.16 -8.36 9.58
CA GLN A 269 -24.12 -7.26 9.52
C GLN A 269 -23.46 -5.89 9.70
N VAL A 270 -22.20 -5.75 9.27
CA VAL A 270 -21.51 -4.46 9.21
C VAL A 270 -22.17 -3.62 8.12
N PRO A 271 -22.67 -2.40 8.43
CA PRO A 271 -23.24 -1.53 7.42
C PRO A 271 -22.24 -1.24 6.30
N GLN A 272 -22.67 -1.40 5.04
CA GLN A 272 -21.83 -1.23 3.86
C GLN A 272 -21.09 0.13 3.85
N ASN A 273 -21.80 1.20 4.19
CA ASN A 273 -21.26 2.57 4.25
C ASN A 273 -20.21 2.82 5.34
N ASN A 274 -20.01 1.87 6.26
CA ASN A 274 -18.90 1.91 7.23
C ASN A 274 -17.66 1.17 6.72
N ILE A 275 -17.70 0.54 5.55
CA ILE A 275 -16.59 -0.20 4.96
C ILE A 275 -15.98 0.62 3.83
N THR A 276 -14.66 0.75 3.84
CA THR A 276 -13.89 1.33 2.74
C THR A 276 -12.86 0.33 2.23
N VAL A 277 -13.01 -0.13 0.98
CA VAL A 277 -11.99 -0.93 0.27
C VAL A 277 -11.10 0.04 -0.49
N TYR A 278 -9.78 0.03 -0.24
CA TYR A 278 -8.92 1.08 -0.80
C TYR A 278 -7.51 0.66 -1.20
N ASP A 279 -6.98 1.40 -2.17
CA ASP A 279 -5.56 1.72 -2.35
C ASP A 279 -5.45 3.19 -2.76
N ALA A 280 -4.85 4.02 -1.91
CA ALA A 280 -4.80 5.47 -2.10
C ALA A 280 -3.69 5.92 -3.05
N GLN A 281 -2.80 5.03 -3.51
CA GLN A 281 -1.75 5.36 -4.50
C GLN A 281 -2.03 4.79 -5.88
N ARG A 282 -3.02 3.92 -6.00
CA ARG A 282 -3.25 3.15 -7.21
C ARG A 282 -4.64 3.40 -7.75
N ARG A 283 -4.79 2.99 -9.00
CA ARG A 283 -5.91 3.38 -9.88
C ARG A 283 -6.78 2.20 -10.30
N GLY A 284 -6.35 0.99 -9.96
CA GLY A 284 -6.85 -0.28 -10.49
C GLY A 284 -7.98 -0.94 -9.75
N ILE A 285 -8.84 -0.19 -9.05
CA ILE A 285 -9.92 -0.82 -8.26
C ILE A 285 -11.08 -1.33 -9.14
N SER A 286 -10.98 -1.19 -10.46
CA SER A 286 -12.08 -1.37 -11.40
C SER A 286 -12.69 -2.76 -11.37
N ALA A 287 -11.87 -3.79 -11.52
CA ALA A 287 -12.33 -5.17 -11.50
C ALA A 287 -13.04 -5.52 -10.17
N ILE A 288 -12.55 -4.99 -9.04
CA ILE A 288 -13.19 -5.15 -7.73
C ILE A 288 -14.54 -4.44 -7.73
N TYR A 289 -14.56 -3.16 -8.11
CA TYR A 289 -15.77 -2.37 -8.09
C TYR A 289 -16.85 -2.93 -9.02
N ASP A 290 -16.53 -3.29 -10.26
CA ASP A 290 -17.49 -3.78 -11.24
C ASP A 290 -18.16 -5.08 -10.75
N TYR A 291 -17.39 -5.96 -10.13
CA TYR A 291 -17.88 -7.19 -9.54
C TYR A 291 -18.72 -6.93 -8.27
N MET A 292 -18.32 -5.98 -7.41
CA MET A 292 -18.98 -5.76 -6.12
C MET A 292 -20.17 -4.82 -6.16
N GLN A 293 -20.15 -3.76 -6.98
CA GLN A 293 -21.13 -2.68 -6.91
C GLN A 293 -22.59 -3.16 -7.04
N PRO A 294 -22.93 -4.22 -7.81
CA PRO A 294 -24.31 -4.70 -7.89
C PRO A 294 -24.80 -5.29 -6.55
N LEU A 295 -23.88 -5.84 -5.76
CA LEU A 295 -24.17 -6.53 -4.50
C LEU A 295 -24.02 -5.59 -3.30
N TYR A 296 -22.96 -4.79 -3.30
CA TYR A 296 -22.59 -3.90 -2.20
C TYR A 296 -22.35 -2.46 -2.67
N PRO A 297 -23.40 -1.76 -3.18
CA PRO A 297 -23.28 -0.43 -3.76
C PRO A 297 -22.89 0.66 -2.75
N GLU A 298 -23.14 0.44 -1.47
CA GLU A 298 -22.91 1.45 -0.42
C GLU A 298 -21.52 1.34 0.22
N VAL A 299 -20.72 0.33 -0.16
CA VAL A 299 -19.30 0.26 0.23
C VAL A 299 -18.53 1.36 -0.48
N ASN A 300 -17.59 2.01 0.23
CA ASN A 300 -16.72 3.01 -0.38
C ASN A 300 -15.53 2.32 -1.06
N TYR A 301 -15.48 2.35 -2.39
CA TYR A 301 -14.35 1.84 -3.18
C TYR A 301 -13.41 3.01 -3.51
N GLN A 302 -12.31 3.10 -2.79
CA GLN A 302 -11.36 4.20 -2.92
C GLN A 302 -10.15 3.83 -3.77
N ASN A 303 -10.08 4.47 -4.95
CA ASN A 303 -8.88 4.55 -5.76
C ASN A 303 -8.27 5.94 -5.68
N TRP A 304 -7.01 6.01 -5.28
CA TRP A 304 -6.21 7.24 -5.30
C TRP A 304 -6.71 8.37 -4.37
N GLY A 305 -5.80 9.07 -3.71
CA GLY A 305 -6.14 10.33 -3.04
C GLY A 305 -6.78 10.17 -1.66
N GLY A 306 -7.40 11.26 -1.18
CA GLY A 306 -7.96 11.35 0.16
C GLY A 306 -6.89 11.24 1.24
N PHE A 307 -5.97 12.21 1.33
CA PHE A 307 -4.83 12.17 2.25
C PHE A 307 -4.97 13.17 3.40
N VAL A 308 -4.65 12.72 4.61
CA VAL A 308 -4.49 13.55 5.80
C VAL A 308 -2.98 13.79 5.97
N PRO A 309 -2.51 15.05 5.88
CA PRO A 309 -1.08 15.37 5.96
C PRO A 309 -0.54 15.22 7.39
N ASP A 310 0.78 15.03 7.49
CA ASP A 310 1.54 15.05 8.76
C ASP A 310 1.05 14.01 9.80
N VAL A 311 0.78 12.79 9.35
CA VAL A 311 0.31 11.69 10.20
C VAL A 311 1.42 10.70 10.53
N VAL A 312 2.22 10.31 9.52
CA VAL A 312 3.27 9.30 9.69
C VAL A 312 4.62 9.97 9.90
N HIS A 313 5.25 9.70 11.03
CA HIS A 313 6.60 10.18 11.32
C HIS A 313 7.59 9.02 11.32
N TYR A 314 8.59 9.10 10.44
CA TYR A 314 9.61 8.08 10.29
C TYR A 314 10.74 8.24 11.29
N SER A 315 11.31 7.13 11.72
CA SER A 315 12.34 7.08 12.76
C SER A 315 13.73 7.48 12.25
N SER A 316 13.92 7.54 10.94
CA SER A 316 15.14 8.00 10.28
C SER A 316 14.84 8.53 8.88
N GLU A 317 15.76 9.35 8.35
CA GLU A 317 16.03 9.77 6.95
C GLU A 317 14.89 10.31 6.05
N ILE A 318 13.63 9.93 6.27
CA ILE A 318 12.47 10.32 5.45
C ILE A 318 11.81 11.55 6.08
N THR A 319 11.87 12.68 5.38
CA THR A 319 11.27 13.96 5.79
C THR A 319 10.35 14.56 4.73
N ASP A 320 10.02 13.79 3.68
CA ASP A 320 9.13 14.25 2.61
C ASP A 320 7.70 14.33 3.14
N LYS A 321 7.07 15.52 3.00
CA LYS A 321 5.73 15.76 3.52
C LYS A 321 4.67 14.82 2.96
N GLY A 322 4.74 14.46 1.67
CA GLY A 322 3.79 13.52 1.06
C GLY A 322 4.00 12.10 1.57
N SER A 323 5.23 11.70 1.88
CA SER A 323 5.48 10.41 2.54
C SER A 323 4.94 10.34 3.97
N MET A 324 4.65 11.49 4.58
CA MET A 324 4.07 11.61 5.92
C MET A 324 2.54 11.73 5.90
N SER A 325 1.93 11.93 4.73
CA SER A 325 0.47 11.98 4.57
C SER A 325 -0.13 10.57 4.48
N LEU A 326 -1.19 10.29 5.24
CA LEU A 326 -1.87 8.99 5.31
C LEU A 326 -3.26 9.05 4.65
N ALA A 327 -3.67 7.98 4.00
CA ALA A 327 -5.03 7.83 3.47
C ALA A 327 -6.08 8.03 4.57
N ARG A 328 -7.10 8.85 4.29
CA ARG A 328 -8.21 9.17 5.18
C ARG A 328 -8.95 7.91 5.63
N ALA A 329 -9.13 6.94 4.72
CA ALA A 329 -9.69 5.62 5.04
C ALA A 329 -8.96 4.97 6.24
N ALA A 330 -7.63 4.96 6.23
CA ALA A 330 -6.83 4.43 7.32
C ALA A 330 -6.84 5.34 8.57
N TYR A 331 -6.83 6.65 8.37
CA TYR A 331 -6.83 7.64 9.45
C TYR A 331 -8.09 7.58 10.31
N GLU A 332 -9.26 7.44 9.65
CA GLU A 332 -10.59 7.46 10.29
C GLU A 332 -11.09 6.07 10.71
N ALA A 333 -10.40 4.98 10.33
CA ALA A 333 -10.84 3.63 10.63
C ALA A 333 -10.72 3.28 12.12
N ASP A 334 -11.75 2.62 12.65
CA ASP A 334 -11.68 1.91 13.93
C ASP A 334 -10.93 0.59 13.78
N TYR A 335 -11.04 -0.04 12.62
CA TYR A 335 -10.42 -1.33 12.29
C TYR A 335 -9.79 -1.29 10.90
N MET A 336 -8.53 -1.72 10.80
CA MET A 336 -7.87 -1.99 9.52
C MET A 336 -7.88 -3.50 9.24
N ILE A 337 -8.17 -3.88 8.00
CA ILE A 337 -7.90 -5.23 7.47
C ILE A 337 -6.89 -5.05 6.35
N ASN A 338 -5.77 -5.76 6.44
CA ASN A 338 -4.69 -5.66 5.46
C ASN A 338 -4.73 -6.89 4.56
N MET A 339 -5.25 -6.74 3.34
CA MET A 339 -5.31 -7.80 2.32
C MET A 339 -4.21 -7.55 1.29
N ALA A 340 -3.06 -8.19 1.50
CA ALA A 340 -1.89 -8.09 0.64
C ALA A 340 -1.84 -9.22 -0.39
N LEU A 341 -0.81 -9.21 -1.23
CA LEU A 341 -0.53 -10.26 -2.22
C LEU A 341 0.70 -11.06 -1.83
N MET A 342 0.84 -12.26 -2.38
CA MET A 342 2.11 -13.00 -2.38
C MET A 342 2.90 -12.68 -3.66
N LYS A 343 3.83 -11.72 -3.58
CA LYS A 343 4.56 -11.23 -4.77
C LYS A 343 6.05 -11.10 -4.50
N ARG A 344 6.89 -11.73 -5.35
CA ARG A 344 8.31 -11.35 -5.43
C ARG A 344 8.35 -9.92 -5.97
N HIS A 345 8.92 -8.99 -5.23
CA HIS A 345 8.94 -7.60 -5.67
C HIS A 345 10.12 -7.34 -6.61
N SER A 346 11.29 -7.87 -6.24
CA SER A 346 12.48 -7.77 -7.06
C SER A 346 12.99 -9.09 -7.59
N GLU A 347 13.35 -9.08 -8.87
CA GLU A 347 14.14 -10.13 -9.49
C GLU A 347 15.64 -9.82 -9.27
N PRO A 348 16.41 -10.70 -8.62
CA PRO A 348 17.84 -10.48 -8.41
C PRO A 348 18.60 -10.32 -9.73
N THR A 349 19.42 -9.28 -9.84
CA THR A 349 20.25 -8.99 -11.01
C THR A 349 21.60 -8.43 -10.59
N ASP A 350 22.62 -8.67 -11.42
CA ASP A 350 23.98 -8.13 -11.32
C ASP A 350 24.06 -6.64 -11.70
N LYS A 351 23.05 -6.12 -12.40
CA LYS A 351 23.02 -4.73 -12.90
C LYS A 351 21.66 -4.10 -12.65
N TRP A 352 21.42 -3.74 -11.39
CA TRP A 352 20.15 -3.18 -10.98
C TRP A 352 19.75 -1.94 -11.79
N ARG A 353 18.46 -1.89 -12.12
CA ARG A 353 17.73 -0.72 -12.62
C ARG A 353 16.37 -0.73 -11.93
N ASP A 354 15.70 0.42 -11.90
CA ASP A 354 14.42 0.54 -11.18
C ASP A 354 13.35 -0.48 -11.60
N SER A 355 13.37 -0.92 -12.87
CA SER A 355 12.48 -1.98 -13.40
C SER A 355 12.70 -3.37 -12.77
N ALA A 356 13.81 -3.58 -12.04
CA ALA A 356 14.07 -4.77 -11.26
C ALA A 356 13.41 -4.73 -9.86
N GLY A 357 12.73 -3.63 -9.50
CA GLY A 357 12.05 -3.46 -8.21
C GLY A 357 12.98 -2.97 -7.10
N GLN A 358 12.43 -2.67 -5.92
CA GLN A 358 13.16 -1.97 -4.86
C GLN A 358 13.39 -2.78 -3.57
N THR A 359 12.83 -3.98 -3.42
CA THR A 359 12.92 -4.80 -2.19
C THR A 359 12.66 -6.28 -2.48
N GLY A 360 12.83 -7.17 -1.52
CA GLY A 360 12.63 -8.61 -1.69
C GLY A 360 11.20 -8.98 -2.10
N ILE A 361 10.23 -8.71 -1.23
CA ILE A 361 8.83 -9.14 -1.40
C ILE A 361 7.85 -7.97 -1.29
N THR A 362 6.66 -8.16 -1.86
CA THR A 362 5.48 -7.34 -1.56
C THR A 362 4.49 -8.22 -0.83
N SER A 363 4.27 -7.91 0.44
CA SER A 363 3.21 -8.50 1.27
C SER A 363 2.66 -7.43 2.21
N THR A 364 2.12 -7.80 3.37
CA THR A 364 1.36 -6.95 4.31
C THR A 364 2.03 -5.62 4.70
N GLY A 365 3.34 -5.59 4.96
CA GLY A 365 4.10 -4.40 5.36
C GLY A 365 4.24 -3.45 4.19
N LYS A 366 4.75 -3.93 3.05
CA LYS A 366 4.89 -3.11 1.83
C LYS A 366 3.54 -2.69 1.24
N ASN A 367 2.47 -3.46 1.46
CA ASN A 367 1.12 -3.10 1.02
C ASN A 367 0.69 -1.72 1.57
N GLN A 368 1.18 -1.33 2.74
CA GLN A 368 0.90 -0.01 3.34
C GLN A 368 1.53 1.17 2.60
N PHE A 369 2.42 0.93 1.64
CA PHE A 369 2.91 1.99 0.76
C PHE A 369 1.75 2.60 -0.05
N GLY A 370 0.74 1.79 -0.38
CA GLY A 370 -0.48 2.26 -1.02
C GLY A 370 -1.39 3.09 -0.10
N SER A 371 -1.03 3.26 1.18
CA SER A 371 -1.75 4.13 2.13
C SER A 371 -1.15 5.52 2.24
N LEU A 372 -0.03 5.83 1.57
CA LEU A 372 0.72 7.08 1.74
C LEU A 372 0.67 7.92 0.48
N GLU A 373 0.73 9.25 0.56
CA GLU A 373 0.61 10.14 -0.61
C GLU A 373 1.81 10.07 -1.55
N LYS A 374 3.02 9.87 -1.03
CA LYS A 374 4.23 9.84 -1.85
C LYS A 374 5.15 8.70 -1.48
N VAL A 375 5.24 7.73 -2.38
CA VAL A 375 6.00 6.48 -2.20
C VAL A 375 7.51 6.56 -2.55
N PRO A 376 7.97 7.29 -3.59
CA PRO A 376 9.38 7.24 -4.00
C PRO A 376 10.42 7.48 -2.89
N PRO A 377 10.22 8.37 -1.90
CA PRO A 377 11.16 8.53 -0.78
C PRO A 377 11.33 7.25 0.06
N LEU A 378 10.28 6.45 0.23
CA LEU A 378 10.32 5.20 0.98
C LEU A 378 11.13 4.13 0.26
N HIS A 379 11.11 4.12 -1.08
CA HIS A 379 11.83 3.12 -1.88
C HIS A 379 13.33 3.07 -1.58
N PHE A 380 13.97 4.18 -1.23
CA PHE A 380 15.40 4.19 -0.89
C PHE A 380 15.71 3.52 0.45
N SER A 381 14.74 3.49 1.37
CA SER A 381 14.92 2.90 2.70
C SER A 381 14.77 1.37 2.70
N ILE A 382 14.19 0.78 1.65
CA ILE A 382 13.87 -0.66 1.58
C ILE A 382 14.73 -1.43 0.57
N ARG A 383 15.76 -0.78 0.01
CA ARG A 383 16.75 -1.40 -0.88
C ARG A 383 17.83 -2.08 -0.05
N ASP A 384 17.44 -3.07 0.75
CA ASP A 384 18.32 -3.75 1.71
C ASP A 384 19.52 -4.46 1.04
N TRP A 385 19.45 -4.70 -0.27
CA TRP A 385 20.51 -5.26 -1.11
C TRP A 385 21.58 -4.24 -1.57
N SER A 386 21.32 -2.94 -1.45
CA SER A 386 22.23 -1.89 -1.91
C SER A 386 23.51 -1.84 -1.09
N SER A 387 24.62 -1.43 -1.70
CA SER A 387 25.89 -1.18 -1.00
C SER A 387 25.83 -0.07 0.07
N PHE A 388 24.79 0.77 0.03
CA PHE A 388 24.51 1.79 1.05
C PHE A 388 23.64 1.27 2.20
N ARG A 389 23.12 0.05 2.06
CA ARG A 389 22.23 -0.65 2.99
C ARG A 389 22.80 -2.04 3.27
N GLY A 390 22.02 -2.85 3.97
CA GLY A 390 22.40 -4.21 4.30
C GLY A 390 21.50 -4.76 5.39
N MET A 391 21.80 -5.99 5.81
CA MET A 391 21.28 -6.52 7.06
C MET A 391 21.65 -5.60 8.24
N GLY A 392 20.71 -5.40 9.16
CA GLY A 392 20.85 -4.49 10.30
C GLY A 392 20.91 -3.03 9.89
N THR A 393 20.14 -2.63 8.88
CA THR A 393 19.97 -1.22 8.52
C THR A 393 18.52 -0.77 8.65
N TYR A 394 18.32 0.54 8.82
CA TYR A 394 16.99 1.14 8.92
C TYR A 394 16.11 0.76 7.73
N ASN A 395 14.87 0.34 8.01
CA ASN A 395 13.87 0.05 7.00
C ASN A 395 12.52 0.67 7.40
N CYS A 396 11.95 1.52 6.55
CA CYS A 396 10.73 2.28 6.89
C CYS A 396 9.47 1.41 7.01
N ILE A 397 9.48 0.17 6.48
CA ILE A 397 8.35 -0.76 6.63
C ILE A 397 8.10 -1.00 8.13
N VAL A 398 9.15 -1.05 8.95
CA VAL A 398 9.04 -1.26 10.40
C VAL A 398 8.27 -0.13 11.09
N ASP A 399 8.47 1.12 10.67
CA ASP A 399 7.68 2.25 11.17
C ASP A 399 6.21 2.11 10.81
N LEU A 400 5.91 1.68 9.58
CA LEU A 400 4.53 1.46 9.12
C LEU A 400 3.86 0.28 9.86
N MET A 401 4.60 -0.80 10.11
CA MET A 401 4.13 -1.93 10.92
C MET A 401 3.85 -1.51 12.38
N ALA A 402 4.62 -0.59 12.94
CA ALA A 402 4.42 -0.10 14.30
C ALA A 402 3.37 1.02 14.43
N HIS A 403 3.01 1.67 13.33
CA HIS A 403 2.21 2.90 13.37
C HIS A 403 0.77 2.64 13.84
N GLU A 404 0.29 3.47 14.77
CA GLU A 404 -0.94 3.25 15.52
C GLU A 404 -2.23 3.18 14.68
N ARG A 405 -2.25 3.84 13.50
CA ARG A 405 -3.39 3.90 12.57
C ARG A 405 -3.38 2.81 11.49
N ILE A 406 -2.26 2.12 11.30
CA ILE A 406 -2.12 1.08 10.26
C ILE A 406 -1.74 -0.24 10.90
N GLY A 407 -0.46 -0.60 11.06
CA GLY A 407 -0.09 -1.87 11.69
C GLY A 407 -0.64 -2.01 13.11
N GLY A 408 -0.55 -0.97 13.94
CA GLY A 408 -1.18 -0.93 15.26
C GLY A 408 -2.71 -0.89 15.26
N ASN A 409 -3.36 -0.69 14.11
CA ASN A 409 -4.81 -0.72 13.93
C ASN A 409 -5.31 -1.93 13.13
N THR A 410 -4.42 -2.85 12.74
CA THR A 410 -4.80 -3.98 11.89
C THR A 410 -5.39 -5.10 12.74
N LEU A 411 -6.67 -5.41 12.49
CA LEU A 411 -7.43 -6.48 13.12
C LEU A 411 -6.91 -7.86 12.68
N VAL A 412 -6.73 -8.03 11.37
CA VAL A 412 -6.24 -9.26 10.75
C VAL A 412 -5.42 -8.95 9.50
N TYR A 413 -4.35 -9.70 9.31
CA TYR A 413 -3.53 -9.68 8.11
C TYR A 413 -3.92 -10.86 7.24
N ILE A 414 -4.21 -10.60 5.96
CA ILE A 414 -4.62 -11.58 4.97
C ILE A 414 -3.69 -11.42 3.76
N VAL A 415 -3.29 -12.54 3.16
CA VAL A 415 -2.53 -12.57 1.92
C VAL A 415 -3.35 -13.36 0.91
N ASP A 416 -3.87 -12.64 -0.10
CA ASP A 416 -4.38 -13.23 -1.33
C ASP A 416 -3.18 -13.80 -2.10
N ALA A 417 -3.09 -15.13 -2.06
CA ALA A 417 -2.07 -15.92 -2.73
C ALA A 417 -2.70 -16.81 -3.79
N MET A 418 -3.78 -16.34 -4.44
CA MET A 418 -4.39 -17.03 -5.58
C MET A 418 -3.37 -17.19 -6.72
N TYR A 419 -2.59 -16.13 -6.96
CA TYR A 419 -1.52 -16.09 -7.95
C TYR A 419 -0.26 -15.46 -7.35
N VAL A 420 0.92 -15.84 -7.86
CA VAL A 420 2.22 -15.26 -7.47
C VAL A 420 2.90 -14.64 -8.67
N ASN A 421 3.51 -13.46 -8.48
CA ASN A 421 4.29 -12.81 -9.53
C ASN A 421 5.79 -13.02 -9.32
N PRO A 422 6.56 -13.19 -10.42
CA PRO A 422 8.00 -13.28 -10.41
C PRO A 422 8.66 -11.89 -10.30
N LYS A 423 7.94 -10.79 -10.34
CA LYS A 423 8.46 -9.45 -10.01
C LYS A 423 7.27 -8.51 -9.80
N HIS A 424 7.52 -7.32 -9.28
CA HIS A 424 6.46 -6.37 -8.96
C HIS A 424 5.49 -6.10 -10.12
N ASN A 425 5.98 -6.09 -11.36
CA ASN A 425 5.21 -5.89 -12.60
C ASN A 425 5.24 -7.12 -13.54
N GLY A 426 5.45 -8.32 -13.01
CA GLY A 426 5.56 -9.56 -13.79
C GLY A 426 4.23 -10.29 -13.91
N HIS A 427 4.04 -11.06 -14.98
CA HIS A 427 2.89 -11.97 -15.12
C HIS A 427 2.94 -13.10 -14.09
N ALA A 428 1.78 -13.59 -13.66
CA ALA A 428 1.72 -14.70 -12.69
C ALA A 428 2.49 -15.94 -13.16
N VAL A 429 3.09 -16.64 -12.20
CA VAL A 429 3.79 -17.91 -12.41
C VAL A 429 3.16 -19.02 -11.57
N ARG A 430 3.26 -20.24 -12.09
CA ARG A 430 2.85 -21.46 -11.39
C ARG A 430 4.01 -21.99 -10.56
N PHE A 431 3.68 -22.55 -9.39
CA PHE A 431 4.66 -23.15 -8.51
C PHE A 431 4.71 -24.66 -8.77
N LYS A 432 5.93 -25.20 -8.84
CA LYS A 432 6.19 -26.59 -9.20
C LYS A 432 6.10 -27.51 -8.00
N ARG A 433 6.51 -27.04 -6.83
CA ARG A 433 6.63 -27.87 -5.62
C ARG A 433 5.24 -28.25 -5.11
N ALA A 434 5.12 -29.47 -4.59
CA ALA A 434 3.91 -29.91 -3.90
C ALA A 434 3.61 -28.96 -2.72
N PRO A 435 2.35 -28.56 -2.49
CA PRO A 435 1.15 -29.14 -3.07
C PRO A 435 0.71 -28.53 -4.40
N PHE A 436 1.39 -27.50 -4.90
CA PHE A 436 0.97 -26.74 -6.09
C PHE A 436 1.12 -27.55 -7.39
N ASN A 437 2.14 -28.41 -7.49
CA ASN A 437 2.29 -29.40 -8.55
C ASN A 437 2.15 -28.84 -9.98
N ASN A 438 2.87 -27.76 -10.29
CA ASN A 438 2.77 -26.98 -11.54
C ASN A 438 1.43 -26.24 -11.71
N GLY A 439 0.71 -25.97 -10.62
CA GLY A 439 -0.53 -25.22 -10.57
C GLY A 439 -0.35 -23.78 -10.06
N TRP A 440 -1.46 -23.04 -10.04
CA TRP A 440 -1.52 -21.77 -9.33
C TRP A 440 -1.44 -21.98 -7.83
N THR A 441 -0.90 -21.00 -7.13
CA THR A 441 -0.76 -21.10 -5.68
C THR A 441 -2.10 -21.18 -4.96
N SER A 442 -3.19 -20.65 -5.54
CA SER A 442 -4.59 -20.90 -5.14
C SER A 442 -4.80 -20.94 -3.62
N SER A 443 -4.24 -19.94 -2.92
CA SER A 443 -4.12 -19.97 -1.47
C SER A 443 -4.61 -18.68 -0.81
N PHE A 444 -5.01 -18.80 0.44
CA PHE A 444 -5.03 -17.69 1.40
C PHE A 444 -4.10 -17.98 2.56
N LEU A 445 -3.44 -16.93 3.04
CA LEU A 445 -2.79 -16.94 4.35
C LEU A 445 -3.42 -15.88 5.24
N ALA A 446 -3.58 -16.17 6.53
CA ALA A 446 -4.03 -15.17 7.51
C ALA A 446 -3.27 -15.27 8.83
N SER A 447 -3.16 -14.16 9.55
CA SER A 447 -2.47 -14.09 10.84
C SER A 447 -2.91 -12.87 11.67
N ASN A 448 -2.75 -12.96 13.00
CA ASN A 448 -2.77 -11.79 13.90
C ASN A 448 -1.34 -11.34 14.31
N ASP A 449 -0.31 -12.01 13.79
CA ASP A 449 1.10 -11.67 13.95
C ASP A 449 1.66 -11.23 12.58
N GLN A 450 1.97 -9.94 12.48
CA GLN A 450 2.41 -9.33 11.22
C GLN A 450 3.79 -9.82 10.78
N VAL A 451 4.70 -10.11 11.72
CA VAL A 451 6.05 -10.56 11.37
C VAL A 451 6.02 -12.03 10.95
N ALA A 452 5.18 -12.85 11.61
CA ALA A 452 5.05 -14.26 11.27
C ALA A 452 4.51 -14.46 9.84
N ILE A 453 3.45 -13.74 9.45
CA ILE A 453 2.87 -13.89 8.10
C ILE A 453 3.82 -13.41 7.00
N GLU A 454 4.57 -12.33 7.22
CA GLU A 454 5.61 -11.89 6.28
C GLU A 454 6.73 -12.93 6.14
N SER A 455 7.16 -13.54 7.25
CA SER A 455 8.19 -14.59 7.25
C SER A 455 7.73 -15.80 6.44
N VAL A 456 6.48 -16.24 6.64
CA VAL A 456 5.89 -17.35 5.88
C VAL A 456 5.78 -17.02 4.40
N VAL A 457 5.31 -15.82 4.04
CA VAL A 457 5.22 -15.39 2.63
C VAL A 457 6.60 -15.33 1.98
N LEU A 458 7.61 -14.82 2.69
CA LEU A 458 8.99 -14.77 2.24
C LEU A 458 9.51 -16.18 1.94
N ASP A 459 9.28 -17.13 2.85
CA ASP A 459 9.69 -18.53 2.70
C ASP A 459 9.00 -19.22 1.51
N PHE A 460 7.68 -19.02 1.33
CA PHE A 460 6.95 -19.51 0.16
C PHE A 460 7.55 -18.98 -1.14
N ILE A 461 7.78 -17.67 -1.25
CA ILE A 461 8.38 -17.08 -2.44
C ILE A 461 9.80 -17.62 -2.66
N TYR A 462 10.63 -17.63 -1.62
CA TYR A 462 12.03 -18.05 -1.70
C TYR A 462 12.21 -19.53 -2.08
N SER A 463 11.22 -20.37 -1.78
CA SER A 463 11.26 -21.80 -2.10
C SER A 463 11.38 -22.12 -3.61
N GLU A 464 10.96 -21.19 -4.48
CA GLU A 464 11.00 -21.35 -5.93
C GLU A 464 11.53 -20.13 -6.69
N LEU A 465 11.44 -18.92 -6.10
CA LEU A 465 11.85 -17.68 -6.73
C LEU A 465 12.99 -17.04 -5.93
N PRO A 466 14.23 -16.98 -6.47
CA PRO A 466 15.35 -16.33 -5.79
C PRO A 466 15.02 -14.87 -5.45
N LEU A 467 15.44 -14.45 -4.25
CA LEU A 467 15.28 -13.10 -3.71
C LEU A 467 16.61 -12.34 -3.66
N PRO A 468 16.61 -10.99 -3.66
CA PRO A 468 17.82 -10.18 -3.55
C PRO A 468 18.40 -10.22 -2.13
N ALA A 469 19.69 -9.91 -1.96
CA ALA A 469 20.34 -9.99 -0.65
C ALA A 469 19.57 -9.21 0.45
N ASN A 470 19.60 -9.76 1.67
CA ASN A 470 19.00 -9.16 2.88
C ASN A 470 17.47 -8.92 2.78
N ALA A 471 16.73 -9.77 2.04
CA ALA A 471 15.29 -9.63 1.81
C ALA A 471 14.44 -9.64 3.11
N ASP A 472 14.98 -10.19 4.18
CA ASP A 472 14.40 -10.34 5.52
C ASP A 472 14.91 -9.30 6.54
N ASN A 473 15.70 -8.30 6.13
CA ASN A 473 16.26 -7.28 7.04
C ASN A 473 15.15 -6.62 7.88
N PHE A 474 14.05 -6.20 7.25
CA PHE A 474 12.95 -5.56 7.96
C PHE A 474 12.26 -6.49 8.98
N LEU A 475 12.33 -7.81 8.80
CA LEU A 475 11.78 -8.79 9.74
C LEU A 475 12.62 -8.90 10.99
N HIS A 476 13.95 -8.87 10.85
CA HIS A 476 14.88 -8.83 11.98
C HIS A 476 14.69 -7.55 12.81
N GLU A 477 14.55 -6.41 12.11
CA GLU A 477 14.31 -5.10 12.71
C GLU A 477 12.94 -5.07 13.43
N ALA A 478 11.88 -5.59 12.82
CA ALA A 478 10.53 -5.62 13.37
C ALA A 478 10.39 -6.59 14.55
N ALA A 479 10.97 -7.79 14.45
CA ALA A 479 10.96 -8.79 15.51
C ALA A 479 11.65 -8.27 16.78
N ASN A 480 12.69 -7.45 16.61
CA ASN A 480 13.48 -6.87 17.69
C ASN A 480 13.32 -5.35 17.81
N ILE A 481 12.16 -4.77 17.47
CA ILE A 481 11.97 -3.30 17.40
C ILE A 481 12.39 -2.53 18.68
N GLY A 482 12.37 -3.17 19.85
CA GLY A 482 12.84 -2.57 21.11
C GLY A 482 14.37 -2.40 21.19
N ASN A 483 15.12 -3.24 20.48
CA ASN A 483 16.57 -3.20 20.35
C ASN A 483 16.98 -3.79 18.98
N PRO A 484 16.68 -3.08 17.88
CA PRO A 484 16.84 -3.63 16.53
C PRO A 484 18.33 -3.76 16.18
N PRO A 485 18.70 -4.69 15.28
CA PRO A 485 20.09 -4.84 14.82
C PRO A 485 20.74 -3.55 14.30
N SER A 486 19.96 -2.67 13.66
CA SER A 486 20.42 -1.36 13.18
C SER A 486 20.78 -0.35 14.27
N GLY A 487 20.35 -0.59 15.52
CA GLY A 487 20.47 0.37 16.61
C GLY A 487 19.57 1.61 16.47
N ILE A 488 18.67 1.66 15.48
CA ILE A 488 17.71 2.75 15.30
C ILE A 488 16.68 2.73 16.43
N ALA A 489 16.37 3.90 16.96
CA ALA A 489 15.31 4.05 17.94
C ALA A 489 13.96 4.23 17.24
N TYR A 490 13.34 3.15 16.78
CA TYR A 490 12.02 3.23 16.14
C TYR A 490 10.96 3.86 17.06
N ALA A 491 10.02 4.60 16.49
CA ALA A 491 8.90 5.22 17.22
C ALA A 491 8.11 4.16 18.03
N GLY A 492 7.99 2.95 17.51
CA GLY A 492 7.35 1.79 18.14
C GLY A 492 8.18 1.01 19.16
N LYS A 493 9.40 1.44 19.51
CA LYS A 493 10.34 0.64 20.34
C LYS A 493 9.78 0.13 21.68
N LYS A 494 8.78 0.82 22.26
CA LYS A 494 8.13 0.40 23.52
C LYS A 494 7.36 -0.92 23.38
N LEU A 495 7.00 -1.32 22.17
CA LEU A 495 6.33 -2.59 21.88
C LEU A 495 7.23 -3.80 22.08
N VAL A 496 8.56 -3.59 22.16
CA VAL A 496 9.63 -4.60 22.28
C VAL A 496 9.76 -5.49 21.04
N SER A 497 8.64 -5.99 20.51
CA SER A 497 8.55 -6.84 19.32
C SER A 497 7.20 -6.63 18.62
N LEU A 498 7.23 -6.53 17.28
CA LEU A 498 6.01 -6.49 16.46
C LEU A 498 5.46 -7.88 16.12
N GLY A 499 6.19 -8.95 16.43
CA GLY A 499 5.87 -10.31 16.05
C GLY A 499 7.10 -11.21 16.04
N VAL A 500 6.92 -12.48 15.68
CA VAL A 500 8.01 -13.46 15.62
C VAL A 500 8.50 -13.71 14.19
N HIS A 501 9.82 -13.77 14.02
CA HIS A 501 10.49 -14.14 12.77
C HIS A 501 11.28 -15.43 12.97
N GLU A 502 11.19 -16.35 12.02
CA GLU A 502 12.10 -17.48 11.79
C GLU A 502 11.88 -17.99 10.36
N HIS A 503 12.76 -18.88 9.91
CA HIS A 503 12.58 -19.68 8.71
C HIS A 503 12.17 -21.11 9.07
N TRP A 504 11.38 -21.75 8.20
CA TRP A 504 11.06 -23.17 8.34
C TRP A 504 12.30 -24.06 8.22
N ASN A 505 12.15 -25.35 8.53
CA ASN A 505 13.21 -26.33 8.37
C ASN A 505 13.65 -26.57 6.90
N ASN A 506 12.70 -26.71 5.98
CA ASN A 506 12.91 -26.92 4.54
C ASN A 506 11.59 -26.69 3.75
N PRO A 507 11.66 -26.38 2.44
CA PRO A 507 10.47 -26.10 1.63
C PRO A 507 9.56 -27.30 1.37
N GLU A 508 10.02 -28.53 1.59
CA GLU A 508 9.20 -29.74 1.43
C GLU A 508 8.24 -29.92 2.62
N GLN A 509 8.78 -29.86 3.85
CA GLN A 509 8.04 -30.09 5.09
C GLN A 509 7.37 -28.82 5.62
N ARG A 510 7.98 -27.65 5.42
CA ARG A 510 7.48 -26.34 5.85
C ARG A 510 7.17 -26.25 7.34
N MET A 511 7.99 -26.90 8.16
CA MET A 511 7.76 -26.94 9.61
C MET A 511 8.58 -25.86 10.31
N TYR A 512 7.88 -25.01 11.06
CA TYR A 512 8.48 -24.01 11.95
C TYR A 512 8.66 -24.57 13.36
N SER A 513 9.33 -23.82 14.24
CA SER A 513 9.66 -24.28 15.60
C SER A 513 8.43 -24.70 16.42
N ARG A 514 7.26 -24.06 16.26
CA ARG A 514 6.02 -24.52 16.93
C ARG A 514 5.45 -25.78 16.29
N ASN A 515 5.52 -25.93 14.96
CA ASN A 515 5.08 -27.15 14.30
C ASN A 515 5.87 -28.36 14.80
N LEU A 516 7.16 -28.17 15.10
CA LEU A 516 8.07 -29.20 15.62
C LEU A 516 8.00 -29.39 17.15
N GLY A 517 7.31 -28.51 17.88
CA GLY A 517 7.30 -28.49 19.34
C GLY A 517 8.65 -28.11 19.97
N THR A 518 9.57 -27.52 19.21
CA THR A 518 10.93 -27.17 19.65
C THR A 518 11.08 -25.73 20.11
N GLY A 519 10.10 -24.86 19.83
CA GLY A 519 10.16 -23.45 20.18
C GLY A 519 8.79 -22.76 20.22
N LYS A 520 8.81 -21.47 20.57
CA LYS A 520 7.63 -20.61 20.68
C LYS A 520 7.49 -19.66 19.48
N GLY A 521 8.01 -20.05 18.32
CA GLY A 521 8.04 -19.21 17.14
C GLY A 521 6.78 -19.27 16.28
N ILE A 522 6.94 -19.52 14.99
CA ILE A 522 5.86 -19.59 14.00
C ILE A 522 5.21 -20.98 14.04
N GLU A 523 3.89 -21.02 13.81
CA GLU A 523 3.13 -22.22 13.46
C GLU A 523 2.47 -22.00 12.09
N LEU A 524 2.89 -22.74 11.07
CA LEU A 524 2.14 -22.80 9.82
C LEU A 524 1.02 -23.83 9.99
N TYR A 525 -0.22 -23.36 10.04
CA TYR A 525 -1.40 -24.21 10.25
C TYR A 525 -2.13 -24.43 8.92
N ARG A 526 -2.14 -25.66 8.41
CA ARG A 526 -2.88 -26.00 7.18
C ARG A 526 -4.36 -26.19 7.48
N VAL A 527 -5.20 -25.38 6.84
CA VAL A 527 -6.66 -25.47 6.93
C VAL A 527 -7.12 -26.72 6.18
N PRO A 528 -7.92 -27.61 6.80
CA PRO A 528 -8.53 -28.73 6.11
C PRO A 528 -9.67 -28.22 5.22
N LEU A 529 -9.63 -28.57 3.93
CA LEU A 529 -10.67 -28.25 2.95
C LEU A 529 -11.12 -29.55 2.25
N ASP A 530 -12.36 -29.58 1.78
CA ASP A 530 -12.91 -30.68 1.00
C ASP A 530 -12.90 -30.32 -0.49
N GLU A 531 -11.91 -30.80 -1.25
CA GLU A 531 -11.81 -30.55 -2.69
C GLU A 531 -12.97 -31.15 -3.52
N ASN A 532 -13.71 -32.11 -2.94
CA ASN A 532 -14.83 -32.83 -3.55
C ASN A 532 -16.20 -32.28 -3.15
N ARG A 533 -16.24 -31.18 -2.38
CA ARG A 533 -17.49 -30.47 -2.11
C ARG A 533 -18.15 -30.02 -3.41
N ALA A 534 -19.47 -29.82 -3.37
CA ALA A 534 -20.12 -29.11 -4.45
C ALA A 534 -19.73 -27.62 -4.42
N ALA A 535 -19.42 -27.07 -5.58
CA ALA A 535 -18.94 -25.70 -5.71
C ALA A 535 -19.55 -25.03 -6.93
N ILE A 536 -19.98 -23.78 -6.74
CA ILE A 536 -20.24 -22.86 -7.85
C ILE A 536 -18.87 -22.33 -8.28
N GLU A 537 -18.41 -22.81 -9.44
CA GLU A 537 -17.10 -22.49 -10.00
C GLU A 537 -17.13 -21.12 -10.69
N TYR A 538 -18.25 -20.74 -11.29
CA TYR A 538 -18.51 -19.36 -11.65
C TYR A 538 -20.01 -19.11 -11.78
N PHE A 539 -20.42 -17.87 -11.53
CA PHE A 539 -21.76 -17.37 -11.79
C PHE A 539 -21.72 -15.86 -12.02
N TYR A 540 -21.93 -15.42 -13.26
CA TYR A 540 -21.83 -14.02 -13.66
C TYR A 540 -22.80 -13.67 -14.79
N ALA A 541 -22.95 -12.38 -15.08
CA ALA A 541 -23.75 -11.88 -16.19
C ALA A 541 -22.86 -11.21 -17.24
N ASP A 542 -23.14 -11.47 -18.52
CA ASP A 542 -22.71 -10.67 -19.67
C ASP A 542 -23.94 -10.09 -20.35
N GLY A 543 -24.19 -8.79 -20.12
CA GLY A 543 -25.45 -8.15 -20.48
C GLY A 543 -26.64 -8.88 -19.85
N THR A 544 -27.53 -9.42 -20.68
CA THR A 544 -28.72 -10.16 -20.25
C THR A 544 -28.53 -11.68 -20.26
N THR A 545 -27.29 -12.15 -20.41
CA THR A 545 -26.95 -13.57 -20.42
C THR A 545 -26.26 -13.95 -19.13
N LEU A 546 -26.85 -14.87 -18.36
CA LEU A 546 -26.26 -15.44 -17.16
C LEU A 546 -25.39 -16.64 -17.55
N HIS A 547 -24.16 -16.69 -17.06
CA HIS A 547 -23.23 -17.80 -17.26
C HIS A 547 -22.97 -18.49 -15.92
N TYR A 548 -23.01 -19.82 -15.90
CA TYR A 548 -22.82 -20.58 -14.66
C TYR A 548 -22.09 -21.89 -14.90
N LYS A 549 -21.34 -22.32 -13.88
CA LYS A 549 -20.77 -23.66 -13.75
C LYS A 549 -20.76 -24.09 -12.30
N VAL A 550 -21.24 -25.32 -12.08
CA VAL A 550 -21.30 -25.97 -10.78
C VAL A 550 -20.65 -27.34 -10.90
N SER A 551 -19.80 -27.70 -9.94
CA SER A 551 -19.17 -29.00 -9.84
C SER A 551 -19.69 -29.79 -8.64
N ASN A 552 -19.66 -31.12 -8.74
CA ASN A 552 -19.96 -32.08 -7.67
C ASN A 552 -21.31 -31.91 -6.94
N ALA A 553 -22.30 -31.27 -7.59
CA ALA A 553 -23.67 -31.12 -7.10
C ALA A 553 -24.59 -32.19 -7.72
N ASP A 554 -25.59 -32.63 -6.95
CA ASP A 554 -26.65 -33.52 -7.44
C ASP A 554 -27.71 -32.74 -8.22
N GLU A 555 -27.93 -31.48 -7.82
CA GLU A 555 -28.89 -30.57 -8.44
C GLU A 555 -28.38 -29.12 -8.40
N VAL A 556 -28.73 -28.34 -9.42
CA VAL A 556 -28.49 -26.89 -9.47
C VAL A 556 -29.83 -26.17 -9.58
N ARG A 557 -30.04 -25.14 -8.76
CA ARG A 557 -31.22 -24.28 -8.82
C ARG A 557 -30.85 -22.83 -9.06
N LEU A 558 -31.65 -22.13 -9.84
CA LEU A 558 -31.62 -20.68 -10.00
C LEU A 558 -32.96 -20.11 -9.50
N ASN A 559 -32.95 -19.34 -8.41
CA ASN A 559 -34.17 -18.80 -7.80
C ASN A 559 -35.26 -19.87 -7.59
N ASN A 560 -34.87 -21.02 -7.01
CA ASN A 560 -35.69 -22.23 -6.80
C ASN A 560 -36.09 -23.00 -8.07
N MET A 561 -35.77 -22.54 -9.27
CA MET A 561 -35.99 -23.29 -10.50
C MET A 561 -34.83 -24.24 -10.76
N LYS A 562 -35.13 -25.54 -10.91
CA LYS A 562 -34.13 -26.55 -11.28
C LYS A 562 -33.59 -26.27 -12.69
N LEU A 563 -32.27 -26.33 -12.84
CA LEU A 563 -31.58 -26.26 -14.13
C LEU A 563 -31.30 -27.66 -14.65
N ASP A 564 -31.39 -27.84 -15.98
CA ASP A 564 -31.18 -29.13 -16.63
C ASP A 564 -29.70 -29.55 -16.67
N ASN A 565 -28.79 -28.58 -16.63
CA ASN A 565 -27.34 -28.78 -16.72
C ASN A 565 -26.64 -28.16 -15.53
N THR A 566 -25.42 -28.63 -15.25
CA THR A 566 -24.54 -28.05 -14.21
C THR A 566 -23.63 -26.96 -14.77
N GLU A 567 -23.58 -26.76 -16.09
CA GLU A 567 -22.82 -25.72 -16.76
C GLU A 567 -23.63 -25.21 -17.96
N GLY A 568 -23.64 -23.91 -18.19
CA GLY A 568 -24.32 -23.34 -19.34
C GLY A 568 -24.55 -21.84 -19.23
N HIS A 569 -25.45 -21.36 -20.08
CA HIS A 569 -25.90 -19.98 -20.07
C HIS A 569 -27.42 -19.88 -20.18
N LEU A 570 -28.00 -18.82 -19.64
CA LEU A 570 -29.43 -18.51 -19.73
C LEU A 570 -29.63 -17.04 -20.13
N CYS A 571 -30.43 -16.80 -21.17
CA CYS A 571 -30.88 -15.45 -21.49
C CYS A 571 -32.04 -15.08 -20.56
N VAL A 572 -31.93 -13.94 -19.89
CA VAL A 572 -32.96 -13.44 -18.97
C VAL A 572 -33.52 -12.10 -19.44
N GLY A 573 -34.82 -11.89 -19.21
CA GLY A 573 -35.43 -10.57 -19.34
C GLY A 573 -35.05 -9.69 -18.16
N VAL A 574 -34.91 -8.38 -18.39
CA VAL A 574 -34.56 -7.39 -17.37
C VAL A 574 -35.59 -6.27 -17.38
N ASP A 575 -36.83 -6.61 -17.03
CA ASP A 575 -37.90 -5.64 -16.82
C ASP A 575 -37.73 -4.90 -15.47
N LYS A 576 -37.03 -5.53 -14.52
CA LYS A 576 -36.66 -4.96 -13.22
C LYS A 576 -35.31 -5.49 -12.74
N THR A 577 -34.72 -4.80 -11.76
CA THR A 577 -33.58 -5.28 -10.99
C THR A 577 -33.92 -6.64 -10.40
N THR A 578 -33.10 -7.63 -10.72
CA THR A 578 -33.34 -9.01 -10.32
C THR A 578 -32.14 -9.54 -9.54
N ASP A 579 -32.42 -10.06 -8.35
CA ASP A 579 -31.47 -10.84 -7.55
C ASP A 579 -31.57 -12.30 -7.97
N TYR A 580 -30.50 -12.79 -8.58
CA TYR A 580 -30.34 -14.19 -8.94
C TYR A 580 -29.52 -14.90 -7.88
N ARG A 581 -30.06 -16.02 -7.42
CA ARG A 581 -29.42 -16.92 -6.49
C ARG A 581 -29.22 -18.27 -7.16
N LEU A 582 -27.97 -18.59 -7.44
CA LEU A 582 -27.59 -19.93 -7.88
C LEU A 582 -27.27 -20.78 -6.64
N GLU A 583 -27.85 -21.97 -6.58
CA GLU A 583 -27.72 -22.90 -5.46
C GLU A 583 -27.21 -24.24 -5.98
N ALA A 584 -26.14 -24.73 -5.35
CA ALA A 584 -25.64 -26.09 -5.54
C ALA A 584 -26.19 -26.97 -4.42
N ILE A 585 -26.87 -28.05 -4.79
CA ILE A 585 -27.49 -28.98 -3.85
C ILE A 585 -26.76 -30.31 -3.88
N LYS A 586 -26.46 -30.85 -2.70
CA LYS A 586 -25.86 -32.16 -2.53
C LYS A 586 -26.51 -32.86 -1.34
N HIS A 587 -26.94 -34.10 -1.50
CA HIS A 587 -27.68 -34.87 -0.49
C HIS A 587 -28.89 -34.07 0.06
N ASP A 588 -29.71 -33.53 -0.84
CA ASP A 588 -30.93 -32.75 -0.55
C ASP A 588 -30.72 -31.47 0.29
N LYS A 589 -29.48 -30.98 0.39
CA LYS A 589 -29.14 -29.75 1.11
C LYS A 589 -28.46 -28.75 0.18
N VAL A 590 -28.83 -27.47 0.30
CA VAL A 590 -28.06 -26.38 -0.31
C VAL A 590 -26.71 -26.31 0.39
N VAL A 591 -25.64 -26.59 -0.36
CA VAL A 591 -24.27 -26.63 0.16
C VAL A 591 -23.43 -25.45 -0.32
N ALA A 592 -23.80 -24.82 -1.43
CA ALA A 592 -23.21 -23.57 -1.90
C ALA A 592 -24.28 -22.65 -2.48
N THR A 593 -24.08 -21.35 -2.30
CA THR A 593 -24.97 -20.32 -2.84
C THR A 593 -24.13 -19.15 -3.33
N GLN A 594 -24.46 -18.62 -4.50
CA GLN A 594 -23.88 -17.38 -5.01
C GLN A 594 -24.99 -16.45 -5.47
N ARG A 595 -24.90 -15.19 -5.04
CA ARG A 595 -25.80 -14.11 -5.44
C ARG A 595 -25.20 -13.33 -6.60
N LEU A 596 -26.06 -12.92 -7.52
CA LEU A 596 -25.75 -12.06 -8.66
C LEU A 596 -26.91 -11.09 -8.85
N VAL A 597 -26.64 -9.79 -8.83
CA VAL A 597 -27.68 -8.77 -9.03
C VAL A 597 -27.52 -8.17 -10.42
N LEU A 598 -28.57 -8.28 -11.22
CA LEU A 598 -28.67 -7.62 -12.51
C LEU A 598 -29.58 -6.39 -12.35
N ARG A 599 -29.01 -5.19 -12.38
CA ARG A 599 -29.76 -3.95 -12.16
C ARG A 599 -30.49 -3.50 -13.42
N ASN A 600 -31.73 -3.05 -13.23
CA ASN A 600 -32.44 -2.23 -14.21
C ASN A 600 -32.46 -0.77 -13.73
N LEU A 601 -31.64 0.07 -14.37
CA LEU A 601 -31.59 1.49 -14.12
C LEU A 601 -32.36 2.22 -15.22
N GLN A 602 -33.55 2.72 -14.90
CA GLN A 602 -34.35 3.52 -15.82
C GLN A 602 -33.89 4.98 -15.76
N PRO A 603 -33.44 5.57 -16.89
CA PRO A 603 -33.05 6.98 -16.94
C PRO A 603 -34.23 7.89 -16.56
N ILE A 604 -33.97 8.83 -15.65
CA ILE A 604 -34.89 9.92 -15.33
C ILE A 604 -34.48 11.17 -16.12
N ILE A 605 -33.19 11.52 -16.04
CA ILE A 605 -32.58 12.64 -16.77
C ILE A 605 -31.22 12.19 -17.27
N THR A 606 -30.92 12.47 -18.54
CA THR A 606 -29.58 12.32 -19.12
C THR A 606 -29.05 13.68 -19.54
N CYS A 607 -27.96 14.11 -18.93
CA CYS A 607 -27.28 15.36 -19.26
C CYS A 607 -26.08 15.06 -20.16
N GLN A 608 -25.98 15.76 -21.29
CA GLN A 608 -24.78 15.73 -22.13
C GLN A 608 -23.69 16.59 -21.47
N THR A 609 -22.47 16.08 -21.36
CA THR A 609 -21.40 16.82 -20.67
C THR A 609 -21.05 18.14 -21.33
N LYS A 610 -21.22 18.25 -22.66
CA LYS A 610 -21.01 19.49 -23.43
C LYS A 610 -21.98 20.63 -23.08
N GLU A 611 -23.13 20.32 -22.48
CA GLU A 611 -24.18 21.28 -22.12
C GLU A 611 -24.03 21.77 -20.66
N MET A 612 -23.08 21.20 -19.92
CA MET A 612 -22.85 21.53 -18.52
C MET A 612 -22.10 22.85 -18.36
N LEU A 613 -22.17 23.44 -17.17
CA LEU A 613 -21.33 24.57 -16.81
C LEU A 613 -19.91 24.07 -16.53
N LEU A 614 -18.95 24.49 -17.35
CA LEU A 614 -17.53 24.16 -17.20
C LEU A 614 -16.78 25.30 -16.51
N ASN A 615 -15.79 24.95 -15.70
CA ASN A 615 -14.86 25.91 -15.12
C ASN A 615 -13.45 25.33 -14.97
N GLY A 616 -12.45 26.21 -15.00
CA GLY A 616 -11.06 25.86 -14.72
C GLY A 616 -10.47 24.91 -15.76
N SER A 617 -10.01 23.74 -15.31
CA SER A 617 -9.38 22.73 -16.18
C SER A 617 -10.35 21.90 -17.04
N ALA A 618 -11.66 22.05 -16.89
CA ALA A 618 -12.64 21.31 -17.71
C ALA A 618 -12.65 21.83 -19.16
N THR A 619 -12.49 20.93 -20.14
CA THR A 619 -12.48 21.27 -21.57
C THR A 619 -13.37 20.33 -22.38
N ILE A 620 -14.05 20.87 -23.39
CA ILE A 620 -14.87 20.09 -24.34
C ILE A 620 -13.98 19.65 -25.51
N ASN A 621 -14.08 18.38 -25.89
CA ASN A 621 -13.44 17.80 -27.07
C ASN A 621 -14.37 17.88 -28.30
N GLU A 622 -13.82 17.66 -29.49
CA GLU A 622 -14.58 17.69 -30.75
C GLU A 622 -15.75 16.69 -30.79
N ASP A 623 -15.62 15.56 -30.09
CA ASP A 623 -16.66 14.53 -29.97
C ASP A 623 -17.76 14.88 -28.93
N GLY A 624 -17.71 16.08 -28.34
CA GLY A 624 -18.62 16.54 -27.29
C GLY A 624 -18.33 15.98 -25.90
N SER A 625 -17.31 15.15 -25.74
CA SER A 625 -16.88 14.69 -24.41
C SER A 625 -16.20 15.82 -23.63
N VAL A 626 -16.29 15.76 -22.31
CA VAL A 626 -15.55 16.64 -21.42
C VAL A 626 -14.37 15.89 -20.81
N GLU A 627 -13.20 16.52 -20.81
CA GLU A 627 -12.00 16.04 -20.13
C GLU A 627 -11.43 17.19 -19.29
N PHE A 628 -11.01 16.89 -18.06
CA PHE A 628 -10.23 17.82 -17.26
C PHE A 628 -8.78 17.77 -17.74
N LYS A 629 -8.26 18.88 -18.27
CA LYS A 629 -6.89 19.00 -18.77
C LYS A 629 -6.13 20.01 -17.90
N GLY A 630 -5.09 19.54 -17.22
CA GLY A 630 -4.26 20.46 -16.47
C GLY A 630 -2.98 19.83 -15.89
N GLU A 631 -2.07 20.71 -15.47
CA GLU A 631 -0.79 20.32 -14.88
C GLU A 631 -0.94 19.74 -13.48
N LYS A 632 0.01 18.87 -13.12
CA LYS A 632 0.02 18.14 -11.84
C LYS A 632 0.05 19.12 -10.66
N GLY A 633 -1.02 19.13 -9.87
CA GLY A 633 -1.08 19.85 -8.58
C GLY A 633 -1.32 21.37 -8.67
N SER A 634 -1.66 21.90 -9.85
CA SER A 634 -1.83 23.35 -10.06
C SER A 634 -3.16 23.75 -10.72
N SER A 635 -3.98 22.80 -11.14
CA SER A 635 -5.20 23.06 -11.91
C SER A 635 -6.41 22.40 -11.26
N ASN A 636 -7.43 23.19 -10.93
CA ASN A 636 -8.73 22.68 -10.52
C ASN A 636 -9.76 23.02 -11.58
N GLY A 637 -10.75 22.17 -11.75
CA GLY A 637 -11.86 22.42 -12.65
C GLY A 637 -13.10 21.71 -12.16
N PHE A 638 -14.26 22.13 -12.64
CA PHE A 638 -15.50 21.43 -12.35
C PHE A 638 -16.42 21.43 -13.55
N ILE A 639 -17.32 20.45 -13.55
CA ILE A 639 -18.55 20.47 -14.34
C ILE A 639 -19.72 20.56 -13.37
N ALA A 640 -20.71 21.39 -13.69
CA ALA A 640 -21.93 21.52 -12.91
C ALA A 640 -23.16 21.44 -13.80
N TRP A 641 -24.21 20.79 -13.29
CA TRP A 641 -25.48 20.62 -13.98
C TRP A 641 -26.63 20.70 -12.99
N LYS A 642 -27.83 20.97 -13.51
CA LYS A 642 -29.07 20.97 -12.73
C LYS A 642 -29.88 19.75 -13.11
N ALA A 643 -30.52 19.13 -12.13
CA ALA A 643 -31.41 18.01 -12.33
C ALA A 643 -32.73 18.23 -11.60
N GLU A 644 -33.84 18.15 -12.32
CA GLU A 644 -35.18 18.24 -11.74
C GLU A 644 -35.68 16.86 -11.32
N ILE A 645 -35.78 16.65 -10.01
CA ILE A 645 -36.05 15.35 -9.43
C ILE A 645 -37.52 15.24 -9.01
N PRO A 646 -38.25 14.20 -9.45
CA PRO A 646 -39.70 14.12 -9.25
C PRO A 646 -40.11 13.83 -7.79
N TYR A 647 -39.26 13.14 -7.01
CA TYR A 647 -39.51 12.81 -5.60
C TYR A 647 -38.19 12.68 -4.84
N THR A 648 -38.21 12.98 -3.54
CA THR A 648 -37.03 12.76 -2.68
C THR A 648 -36.77 11.26 -2.55
N GLY A 649 -35.53 10.83 -2.71
CA GLY A 649 -35.16 9.43 -2.53
C GLY A 649 -33.78 9.08 -3.08
N LYS A 650 -33.52 7.77 -3.13
CA LYS A 650 -32.29 7.19 -3.65
C LYS A 650 -32.34 7.05 -5.17
N TYR A 651 -31.28 7.51 -5.82
CA TYR A 651 -31.04 7.45 -7.25
C TYR A 651 -29.63 6.91 -7.51
N TYR A 652 -29.30 6.72 -8.78
CA TYR A 652 -27.96 6.36 -9.22
C TYR A 652 -27.48 7.36 -10.27
N LEU A 653 -26.24 7.82 -10.11
CA LEU A 653 -25.49 8.47 -11.17
C LEU A 653 -24.85 7.38 -12.03
N ASP A 654 -25.27 7.29 -13.28
CA ASP A 654 -24.62 6.51 -14.32
C ASP A 654 -23.80 7.47 -15.19
N ILE A 655 -22.48 7.43 -15.02
CA ILE A 655 -21.54 8.30 -15.73
C ILE A 655 -20.87 7.48 -16.83
N SER A 656 -21.11 7.86 -18.09
CA SER A 656 -20.43 7.25 -19.23
C SER A 656 -19.06 7.88 -19.46
N TYR A 657 -18.02 7.06 -19.50
CA TYR A 657 -16.63 7.52 -19.63
C TYR A 657 -15.77 6.62 -20.54
N GLU A 658 -14.65 7.16 -21.01
CA GLU A 658 -13.61 6.44 -21.74
C GLU A 658 -12.23 6.97 -21.33
N GLY A 659 -11.30 6.08 -21.02
CA GLY A 659 -9.91 6.43 -20.79
C GLY A 659 -9.16 5.53 -19.81
N GLY A 660 -7.84 5.61 -19.87
CA GLY A 660 -6.92 4.91 -18.98
C GLY A 660 -6.30 5.81 -17.89
N ASN A 661 -6.88 6.98 -17.62
CA ASN A 661 -6.39 7.92 -16.61
C ASN A 661 -7.41 8.12 -15.49
N PRO A 662 -7.77 7.06 -14.74
CA PRO A 662 -8.69 7.17 -13.61
C PRO A 662 -8.12 8.11 -12.54
N VAL A 663 -8.99 8.93 -11.96
CA VAL A 663 -8.65 10.03 -11.05
C VAL A 663 -9.87 10.32 -10.18
N PRO A 664 -9.68 10.56 -8.87
CA PRO A 664 -10.79 10.86 -7.98
C PRO A 664 -11.29 12.29 -8.23
N SER A 665 -12.59 12.45 -8.07
CA SER A 665 -13.31 13.72 -8.15
C SER A 665 -14.16 13.90 -6.90
N TYR A 666 -14.41 15.15 -6.53
CA TYR A 666 -15.31 15.53 -5.47
C TYR A 666 -16.70 15.74 -6.05
N LEU A 667 -17.68 15.00 -5.55
CA LEU A 667 -19.09 15.20 -5.90
C LEU A 667 -19.77 16.07 -4.86
N TYR A 668 -20.45 17.11 -5.34
CA TYR A 668 -21.30 17.98 -4.55
C TYR A 668 -22.73 17.90 -5.04
N ALA A 669 -23.68 17.98 -4.11
CA ALA A 669 -25.10 18.19 -4.36
C ALA A 669 -25.59 19.35 -3.49
N ASN A 670 -26.23 20.34 -4.10
CA ASN A 670 -26.75 21.54 -3.44
C ASN A 670 -25.70 22.24 -2.56
N GLY A 671 -24.46 22.33 -3.07
CA GLY A 671 -23.31 22.92 -2.38
C GLY A 671 -22.69 22.06 -1.28
N LYS A 672 -23.29 20.92 -0.91
CA LYS A 672 -22.77 19.98 0.08
C LYS A 672 -21.90 18.92 -0.58
N LEU A 673 -20.72 18.67 -0.02
CA LEU A 673 -19.85 17.58 -0.43
C LEU A 673 -20.49 16.23 -0.09
N ILE A 674 -20.73 15.40 -1.10
CA ILE A 674 -21.35 14.07 -1.01
C ILE A 674 -20.29 12.98 -0.99
N SER A 675 -19.26 13.11 -1.82
CA SER A 675 -18.16 12.15 -1.89
C SER A 675 -16.85 12.85 -2.27
N GLU A 676 -15.76 12.49 -1.60
CA GLU A 676 -14.39 12.95 -1.93
C GLU A 676 -13.70 12.07 -2.98
N ASN A 677 -14.42 11.07 -3.50
CA ASN A 677 -13.81 9.90 -4.06
C ASN A 677 -14.69 9.28 -5.17
N ILE A 678 -15.28 10.14 -6.01
CA ILE A 678 -15.88 9.70 -7.27
C ILE A 678 -14.74 9.55 -8.27
N GLY A 679 -14.15 8.36 -8.29
CA GLY A 679 -13.07 8.00 -9.20
C GLY A 679 -13.58 7.15 -10.35
N TYR A 680 -13.36 7.60 -11.58
CA TYR A 680 -13.64 6.78 -12.77
C TYR A 680 -12.68 5.60 -12.80
N LEU A 681 -13.12 4.48 -13.37
CA LEU A 681 -12.28 3.31 -13.56
C LEU A 681 -11.50 3.42 -14.88
N ALA A 682 -10.52 2.56 -15.12
CA ALA A 682 -9.84 2.52 -16.41
C ALA A 682 -10.66 1.66 -17.38
N THR A 683 -10.89 2.16 -18.60
CA THR A 683 -11.51 1.36 -19.67
C THR A 683 -10.45 0.61 -20.48
N THR A 684 -10.69 -0.65 -20.81
CA THR A 684 -9.83 -1.44 -21.71
C THR A 684 -10.22 -1.26 -23.17
N GLY A 685 -9.24 -1.06 -24.07
CA GLY A 685 -9.45 -1.05 -25.52
C GLY A 685 -10.31 0.10 -26.06
N ASN A 686 -10.35 1.24 -25.35
CA ASN A 686 -11.20 2.40 -25.67
C ASN A 686 -12.71 2.07 -25.78
N LYS A 687 -13.17 0.99 -25.15
CA LYS A 687 -14.61 0.76 -25.00
C LYS A 687 -15.14 1.72 -23.93
N ARG A 688 -16.29 2.37 -24.20
CA ARG A 688 -16.96 3.17 -23.17
C ARG A 688 -17.39 2.28 -22.01
N GLY A 689 -17.11 2.75 -20.80
CA GLY A 689 -17.59 2.16 -19.55
C GLY A 689 -18.60 3.08 -18.87
N ASN A 690 -19.29 2.52 -17.87
CA ASN A 690 -20.23 3.24 -17.03
C ASN A 690 -19.79 3.12 -15.57
N PHE A 691 -19.85 4.22 -14.82
CA PHE A 691 -19.58 4.25 -13.38
C PHE A 691 -20.89 4.56 -12.66
N ILE A 692 -21.29 3.69 -11.72
CA ILE A 692 -22.60 3.70 -11.07
C ILE A 692 -22.47 4.13 -9.60
N PHE A 693 -22.87 5.34 -9.26
CA PHE A 693 -22.75 5.84 -7.89
C PHE A 693 -24.13 6.05 -7.26
N PRO A 694 -24.46 5.43 -6.12
CA PRO A 694 -25.70 5.71 -5.40
C PRO A 694 -25.68 7.14 -4.84
N ILE A 695 -26.78 7.86 -4.99
CA ILE A 695 -26.92 9.24 -4.50
C ILE A 695 -28.33 9.47 -3.95
N ASP A 696 -28.44 10.16 -2.83
CA ASP A 696 -29.71 10.65 -2.32
C ASP A 696 -29.98 12.06 -2.84
N LEU A 697 -31.16 12.28 -3.41
CA LEU A 697 -31.58 13.57 -3.98
C LEU A 697 -32.94 14.01 -3.41
N GLU A 698 -33.15 15.32 -3.33
CA GLU A 698 -34.41 15.91 -2.87
C GLU A 698 -35.36 16.18 -4.04
N LYS A 699 -36.67 16.18 -3.81
CA LYS A 699 -37.66 16.61 -4.81
C LYS A 699 -37.39 18.05 -5.25
N GLY A 700 -37.44 18.29 -6.56
CA GLY A 700 -37.21 19.60 -7.17
C GLY A 700 -35.84 19.71 -7.83
N VAL A 701 -35.37 20.94 -8.05
CA VAL A 701 -34.12 21.19 -8.76
C VAL A 701 -32.93 20.99 -7.81
N ASN A 702 -32.07 20.03 -8.15
CA ASN A 702 -30.81 19.80 -7.46
C ASN A 702 -29.66 20.35 -8.31
N GLU A 703 -28.75 21.09 -7.68
CA GLU A 703 -27.51 21.57 -8.30
C GLU A 703 -26.39 20.58 -8.00
N LEU A 704 -25.92 19.88 -9.03
CA LEU A 704 -24.87 18.88 -8.92
C LEU A 704 -23.58 19.44 -9.51
N ARG A 705 -22.46 19.14 -8.85
CA ARG A 705 -21.14 19.57 -9.29
C ARG A 705 -20.14 18.45 -9.06
N LEU A 706 -19.40 18.13 -10.12
CA LEU A 706 -18.24 17.27 -10.05
C LEU A 706 -16.99 18.12 -10.20
N GLU A 707 -16.19 18.18 -9.15
CA GLU A 707 -14.94 18.92 -9.08
C GLU A 707 -13.74 17.99 -9.17
N HIS A 708 -12.75 18.40 -9.95
CA HIS A 708 -11.62 17.58 -10.32
C HIS A 708 -10.28 18.26 -9.93
N PRO A 709 -9.52 17.65 -8.99
CA PRO A 709 -8.23 18.17 -8.57
C PRO A 709 -7.09 17.71 -9.50
N GLY A 710 -6.71 18.54 -10.47
CA GLY A 710 -5.53 18.35 -11.34
C GLY A 710 -5.51 17.08 -12.20
N ARG A 711 -4.49 16.97 -13.07
CA ARG A 711 -4.27 15.90 -14.07
C ARG A 711 -5.36 15.75 -15.14
N ARG A 712 -4.94 15.20 -16.29
CA ARG A 712 -5.80 14.63 -17.34
C ARG A 712 -6.75 13.56 -16.78
N SER A 713 -8.06 13.77 -16.89
CA SER A 713 -9.09 12.79 -16.54
C SER A 713 -9.37 11.80 -17.67
N ASN A 714 -10.25 10.83 -17.41
CA ASN A 714 -10.98 10.15 -18.49
C ASN A 714 -11.91 11.15 -19.19
N LYS A 715 -12.24 10.85 -20.45
CA LYS A 715 -13.31 11.56 -21.17
C LYS A 715 -14.65 11.18 -20.58
N LEU A 716 -15.51 12.16 -20.34
CA LEU A 716 -16.88 11.99 -19.86
C LEU A 716 -17.83 12.33 -21.01
N TYR A 717 -18.86 11.52 -21.23
CA TYR A 717 -19.81 11.69 -22.34
C TYR A 717 -21.18 12.13 -21.85
N THR A 718 -21.73 11.39 -20.89
CA THR A 718 -23.06 11.63 -20.33
C THR A 718 -23.04 11.39 -18.83
N ILE A 719 -23.90 12.12 -18.12
CA ILE A 719 -24.25 11.82 -16.73
C ILE A 719 -25.76 11.62 -16.70
N THR A 720 -26.17 10.40 -16.38
CA THR A 720 -27.57 10.01 -16.27
C THR A 720 -27.92 9.85 -14.80
N ILE A 721 -28.99 10.51 -14.36
CA ILE A 721 -29.63 10.18 -13.10
C ILE A 721 -30.70 9.14 -13.42
N ALA A 722 -30.52 7.95 -12.87
CA ALA A 722 -31.41 6.83 -13.07
C ALA A 722 -32.08 6.40 -11.77
N LYS A 723 -33.29 5.87 -11.90
CA LYS A 723 -34.00 5.17 -10.82
C LYS A 723 -33.84 3.68 -11.04
N GLU A 724 -33.53 2.97 -9.96
CA GLU A 724 -33.59 1.52 -9.94
C GLU A 724 -35.06 1.04 -9.93
N ILE A 725 -35.39 0.13 -10.82
CA ILE A 725 -36.72 -0.50 -10.91
C ILE A 725 -36.63 -1.83 -10.16
N ASN A 726 -37.43 -2.02 -9.10
CA ASN A 726 -37.40 -3.23 -8.27
C ASN A 726 -38.62 -4.13 -8.48
#